data_AF-A0A3M7KRD1-F1
#
_entry.id   AF-A0A3M7KRD1-F1
#
_cell.length_a   1.000
_cell.length_b   1.000
_cell.length_c   1.000
_cell.angle_alpha   90.00
_cell.angle_beta   90.00
_cell.angle_gamma   90.00
#
_symmetry.space_group_name_H-M   'P 1'
#
loop_
_entity.id
_entity.type
_entity.pdbx_description
1 polymer ?
#
loop_
_entity_poly.entity_id
_entity_poly.type
_entity_poly.pdbx_seq_one_letter_code
_entity_poly.pdbx_strand_id
1 'polypeptide(L)'
;MASVLARGSRRLVSSGTLGALSRSLRTVTTRRPTSLASSGLPSTPLRAQSQLFGQDQNARISTHLSAVQAAVAEPVGTAEDDDSSSDATRQTFSSLFSVDVEDVEEAVVDESLLLVNCGLSDVTVKALEARGIRSMFPVQKRVFEPAMAGQDLIARARTGSGKTLAFALPVAEKIMAERGGAEGRARGRAPLCVVLAPTRELATQVEREFASVAPRLATACLYGGAPAEAQRRALRAGVDVVVGTPGRVIDLVEQGALDLTQVRFAILDEADQMLAIGFAEDTERILGYAPRERQTMLFSATTPAWIKKLVASHLRAPVNIDLIGQGASGKLAESITAHAIQVAPEVRRSVLVDVLTVYGAGGKSIVFTQTKREADEVAAGVSSHLPCSALHGDMSQAEREKVLRAFRRGGISVLVATDVAARGLDIPDVDLVVHYELPQDAESFLHRSGRTGRAGKDGVAIAMFTRREAGWMKRILRETGTAGVTLITAPTAVQVMEAAARQVMTRLDGVEEEVRAFFRPVARRILASREPAEALEAALAALSGIKEVPEPRSLLTQEEGLVTLRLSGRRGRISRPAQVSAVVGGLADAAAPGGARVALGRIRMLPALSAEEREEGAAFDVPAAAAPALLAAAEASTDLAGQGLTLDMPDTLPPEEDLRGGYGGGGGSGGYSNDRRSSSGSGGGYGRRPASGGSGSGYRSGGDRWSGNGGNKWEGGGGDRNRRPSSGGARRSSSSWGDAQKFGGDWIGTEHEKLGYSKAPPHARPTHDQISDLLTHIHSSNGWEYIMEGKAKIGLAHDGQTVTLEPGGQTELSGAPLPDLHAVARETREHLLEVRKACDAVGIDYMNIGFDPKWDFEDVPRMPKTRYRYMREYMPKVGTLGHDMMFRSCTIQVNLDFESEEDMVQKFRIGLALQNVAGALFANSPFRNGAPSGYKSWRLHVWTDVDPHRCGRLPFVFDPGFSFAAYAEWALDVPMYFLYRDGQYTDVGGQPFRAFFEGRLEGHPGLFPTAADWDLHLTTVFPDVRLKQFLEMRGADGGSWEFITALPALWVGLLYDAGAQAQAAALVADWTPAELEALQADVPRLALQAPFRDGTVQDVALRMLNIARRGLEARGLGEERYLDVLDAVAESGVTRADRLLQLYDSEWSRSIEPLYTPEHRVDNGLC
;
A
#
# COMPACT_ATOMS: atom_id res chain seq x y z
N MET A 1 45.38 -19.84 -51.02
CA MET A 1 45.06 -21.26 -51.34
C MET A 1 43.56 -21.41 -51.08
N ALA A 2 42.75 -21.64 -52.12
CA ALA A 2 42.35 -22.97 -52.61
C ALA A 2 41.43 -23.72 -51.61
N SER A 3 40.20 -24.13 -51.94
CA SER A 3 39.50 -24.04 -53.24
C SER A 3 38.00 -24.40 -53.18
N VAL A 4 37.17 -23.77 -54.04
CA VAL A 4 36.06 -24.40 -54.84
C VAL A 4 34.85 -24.96 -54.05
N LEU A 5 33.66 -24.31 -54.07
CA LEU A 5 32.54 -24.44 -55.05
C LEU A 5 31.80 -25.82 -55.04
N ALA A 6 30.48 -25.97 -55.31
CA ALA A 6 29.36 -25.03 -55.42
C ALA A 6 27.96 -25.72 -55.64
N ARG A 7 26.88 -24.98 -55.33
CA ARG A 7 25.57 -24.81 -56.06
C ARG A 7 24.76 -26.03 -56.57
N GLY A 8 23.45 -26.01 -56.29
CA GLY A 8 22.37 -26.74 -57.01
C GLY A 8 21.08 -26.82 -56.19
N SER A 9 20.07 -25.93 -56.22
CA SER A 9 19.35 -25.21 -57.30
C SER A 9 18.50 -26.08 -58.26
N ARG A 10 17.21 -26.36 -57.92
CA ARG A 10 15.99 -25.79 -58.58
C ARG A 10 14.70 -26.67 -58.52
N ARG A 11 13.56 -25.97 -58.32
CA ARG A 11 12.15 -26.27 -58.70
C ARG A 11 11.43 -27.39 -57.92
N LEU A 12 10.17 -27.26 -57.46
CA LEU A 12 8.89 -26.65 -57.92
C LEU A 12 8.00 -27.59 -58.76
N VAL A 13 6.67 -27.32 -58.70
CA VAL A 13 5.51 -28.10 -59.20
C VAL A 13 5.07 -29.19 -58.20
N SER A 14 3.80 -29.36 -57.78
CA SER A 14 2.65 -28.50 -57.41
C SER A 14 1.38 -29.37 -57.41
N SER A 15 0.51 -29.24 -56.39
CA SER A 15 -0.96 -29.52 -56.40
C SER A 15 -1.52 -30.81 -57.06
N GLY A 16 -2.25 -31.63 -56.29
CA GLY A 16 -3.18 -32.64 -56.83
C GLY A 16 -3.86 -33.46 -55.73
N THR A 17 -5.20 -33.44 -55.67
CA THR A 17 -5.99 -34.02 -54.57
C THR A 17 -6.87 -35.20 -55.04
N LEU A 18 -7.32 -36.04 -54.08
CA LEU A 18 -8.43 -37.01 -54.14
C LEU A 18 -8.19 -38.37 -54.85
N GLY A 19 -8.67 -39.46 -54.21
CA GLY A 19 -9.19 -40.60 -55.00
C GLY A 19 -9.31 -42.02 -54.40
N ALA A 20 -10.12 -42.22 -53.35
CA ALA A 20 -10.92 -43.44 -53.06
C ALA A 20 -10.29 -44.87 -52.91
N LEU A 21 -10.71 -45.59 -51.86
CA LEU A 21 -11.29 -46.96 -51.82
C LEU A 21 -11.70 -47.23 -50.32
N SER A 22 -12.97 -47.46 -49.95
CA SER A 22 -13.73 -48.75 -49.98
C SER A 22 -13.15 -49.83 -49.03
N ARG A 23 -13.85 -50.52 -48.11
CA ARG A 23 -15.28 -50.72 -47.71
C ARG A 23 -15.30 -51.53 -46.35
N SER A 24 -16.35 -51.71 -45.53
CA SER A 24 -17.65 -51.04 -45.32
C SER A 24 -18.57 -51.72 -44.25
N LEU A 25 -18.92 -51.02 -43.15
CA LEU A 25 -20.21 -51.12 -42.38
C LEU A 25 -20.45 -52.40 -41.48
N ARG A 26 -21.40 -52.46 -40.50
CA ARG A 26 -22.65 -51.68 -40.22
C ARG A 26 -23.18 -51.77 -38.75
N THR A 27 -23.47 -50.61 -38.11
CA THR A 27 -24.62 -50.22 -37.22
C THR A 27 -25.22 -51.11 -36.10
N VAL A 28 -25.57 -50.52 -34.94
CA VAL A 28 -26.96 -50.13 -34.45
C VAL A 28 -26.91 -49.54 -33.01
N THR A 29 -27.92 -48.75 -32.58
CA THR A 29 -28.04 -48.07 -31.26
C THR A 29 -29.44 -48.24 -30.60
N THR A 30 -29.55 -48.31 -29.25
CA THR A 30 -30.80 -47.95 -28.48
C THR A 30 -30.68 -47.90 -26.93
N ARG A 31 -31.19 -46.79 -26.34
CA ARG A 31 -32.11 -46.63 -25.15
C ARG A 31 -31.78 -47.07 -23.69
N ARG A 32 -32.27 -46.23 -22.74
CA ARG A 32 -32.60 -46.40 -21.28
C ARG A 32 -33.87 -47.29 -21.07
N PRO A 33 -34.20 -47.89 -19.89
CA PRO A 33 -34.78 -47.17 -18.71
C PRO A 33 -34.62 -47.80 -17.28
N THR A 34 -35.29 -47.15 -16.31
CA THR A 34 -35.64 -47.43 -14.89
C THR A 34 -36.70 -48.56 -14.69
N SER A 35 -37.11 -49.08 -13.51
CA SER A 35 -36.80 -49.00 -12.04
C SER A 35 -37.59 -50.10 -11.25
N LEU A 36 -37.69 -50.03 -9.90
CA LEU A 36 -38.59 -50.80 -8.97
C LEU A 36 -38.16 -52.28 -8.67
N ALA A 37 -38.57 -53.00 -7.59
CA ALA A 37 -39.19 -52.76 -6.25
C ALA A 37 -39.27 -54.14 -5.49
N SER A 38 -39.56 -54.33 -4.19
CA SER A 38 -39.51 -53.55 -2.91
C SER A 38 -39.83 -54.49 -1.70
N SER A 39 -39.80 -54.00 -0.44
CA SER A 39 -40.17 -54.67 0.84
C SER A 39 -39.26 -55.81 1.35
N GLY A 40 -39.24 -56.22 2.64
CA GLY A 40 -39.95 -55.73 3.85
C GLY A 40 -39.50 -56.43 5.16
N LEU A 41 -39.75 -55.78 6.31
CA LEU A 41 -39.47 -56.21 7.71
C LEU A 41 -40.35 -57.42 8.18
N PRO A 42 -40.14 -58.10 9.35
CA PRO A 42 -39.53 -57.61 10.60
C PRO A 42 -38.75 -58.65 11.50
N SER A 43 -38.59 -58.28 12.80
CA SER A 43 -38.49 -59.10 14.04
C SER A 43 -37.14 -59.24 14.77
N THR A 44 -36.91 -58.33 15.73
CA THR A 44 -36.19 -58.56 17.00
C THR A 44 -37.02 -59.49 17.92
N PRO A 45 -36.44 -60.25 18.89
CA PRO A 45 -35.72 -59.67 20.05
C PRO A 45 -34.46 -60.40 20.57
N LEU A 46 -33.66 -59.66 21.35
CA LEU A 46 -32.78 -60.06 22.48
C LEU A 46 -32.44 -61.58 22.62
N ARG A 47 -31.17 -62.02 22.58
CA ARG A 47 -30.08 -61.56 23.47
C ARG A 47 -28.68 -62.04 22.99
N ALA A 48 -27.67 -61.18 23.16
CA ALA A 48 -26.21 -61.43 23.26
C ALA A 48 -25.58 -62.74 22.73
N GLN A 49 -24.66 -62.63 21.75
CA GLN A 49 -23.19 -62.59 22.02
C GLN A 49 -22.34 -62.28 20.77
N SER A 50 -21.42 -61.32 20.90
CA SER A 50 -20.21 -61.04 20.10
C SER A 50 -20.10 -61.56 18.64
N GLN A 51 -20.42 -60.67 17.71
CA GLN A 51 -20.06 -60.63 16.29
C GLN A 51 -19.68 -59.16 15.95
N LEU A 52 -19.00 -58.77 14.86
CA LEU A 52 -18.49 -59.48 13.66
C LEU A 52 -17.27 -58.71 13.08
N PHE A 53 -16.82 -59.10 11.89
CA PHE A 53 -15.78 -58.43 11.09
C PHE A 53 -16.20 -57.03 10.62
N GLY A 54 -15.22 -56.16 10.37
CA GLY A 54 -15.33 -54.95 9.56
C GLY A 54 -13.95 -54.31 9.34
N GLN A 55 -13.60 -53.94 8.11
CA GLN A 55 -12.40 -53.15 7.84
C GLN A 55 -12.77 -51.67 7.78
N ASP A 56 -12.19 -50.84 8.65
CA ASP A 56 -12.19 -49.39 8.46
C ASP A 56 -10.80 -48.92 8.04
N GLN A 57 -10.74 -48.26 6.89
CA GLN A 57 -9.60 -47.42 6.51
C GLN A 57 -9.83 -46.02 7.09
N ASN A 58 -9.39 -45.75 8.33
CA ASN A 58 -8.89 -44.42 8.74
C ASN A 58 -8.31 -44.41 10.18
N ALA A 59 -7.00 -44.17 10.28
CA ALA A 59 -6.26 -43.84 11.51
C ALA A 59 -6.33 -44.91 12.65
N ARG A 60 -5.61 -44.85 13.77
CA ARG A 60 -4.57 -43.92 14.29
C ARG A 60 -3.28 -44.75 14.55
N ILE A 61 -2.07 -44.26 14.27
CA ILE A 61 -1.26 -43.42 15.17
C ILE A 61 -1.27 -43.94 16.62
N SER A 62 -0.47 -44.97 16.94
CA SER A 62 0.15 -45.18 18.25
C SER A 62 1.16 -46.35 18.26
N THR A 63 2.37 -46.14 17.74
CA THR A 63 3.57 -46.97 18.03
C THR A 63 4.84 -46.26 17.56
N HIS A 64 5.39 -45.35 18.37
CA HIS A 64 6.84 -45.07 18.45
C HIS A 64 7.18 -44.12 19.63
N LEU A 65 6.62 -44.40 20.81
CA LEU A 65 6.83 -43.62 22.04
C LEU A 65 7.53 -44.49 23.10
N SER A 66 8.76 -44.93 22.78
CA SER A 66 9.51 -45.90 23.60
C SER A 66 11.02 -45.97 23.27
N ALA A 67 11.69 -44.85 22.98
CA ALA A 67 13.12 -44.86 22.63
C ALA A 67 14.01 -43.65 23.04
N VAL A 68 13.52 -42.60 23.74
CA VAL A 68 14.39 -41.53 24.29
C VAL A 68 13.89 -41.02 25.64
N GLN A 69 14.06 -41.80 26.73
CA GLN A 69 13.85 -41.28 28.10
C GLN A 69 14.57 -42.09 29.19
N ALA A 70 15.89 -42.29 29.08
CA ALA A 70 16.69 -43.00 30.10
C ALA A 70 18.21 -42.71 30.04
N ALA A 71 18.65 -41.44 30.22
CA ALA A 71 20.08 -41.11 30.23
C ALA A 71 20.49 -39.80 30.95
N VAL A 72 19.84 -39.42 32.07
CA VAL A 72 20.34 -38.31 32.93
C VAL A 72 20.28 -38.72 34.41
N ALA A 73 21.44 -39.03 34.97
CA ALA A 73 21.69 -39.16 36.41
C ALA A 73 23.20 -38.95 36.68
N GLU A 74 23.51 -38.28 37.78
CA GLU A 74 24.83 -37.76 38.18
C GLU A 74 25.75 -38.81 38.86
N PRO A 75 27.04 -38.53 39.23
CA PRO A 75 27.71 -37.21 39.33
C PRO A 75 29.15 -37.09 38.77
N VAL A 76 29.68 -35.85 38.81
CA VAL A 76 31.11 -35.50 38.76
C VAL A 76 31.48 -34.70 40.02
N GLY A 77 32.69 -34.88 40.57
CA GLY A 77 33.08 -34.31 41.86
C GLY A 77 34.21 -33.27 41.82
N THR A 78 33.93 -32.10 42.40
CA THR A 78 34.81 -31.23 43.22
C THR A 78 36.11 -30.62 42.65
N ALA A 79 36.31 -29.33 43.02
CA ALA A 79 37.51 -28.47 42.92
C ALA A 79 37.87 -27.93 41.52
N GLU A 80 38.25 -26.65 41.35
CA GLU A 80 38.36 -25.51 42.30
C GLU A 80 38.28 -24.14 41.56
N ASP A 81 37.73 -23.13 42.26
CA ASP A 81 37.85 -21.65 42.17
C ASP A 81 37.50 -20.79 40.91
N ASP A 82 36.89 -19.62 41.21
CA ASP A 82 36.69 -18.32 40.50
C ASP A 82 36.30 -18.27 39.00
N ASP A 83 35.38 -17.42 38.52
CA ASP A 83 34.90 -16.10 38.98
C ASP A 83 33.37 -15.91 38.69
N SER A 84 32.72 -14.88 39.24
CA SER A 84 31.25 -14.74 39.27
C SER A 84 30.68 -13.41 38.73
N SER A 85 29.83 -13.46 37.69
CA SER A 85 28.59 -12.63 37.56
C SER A 85 27.90 -12.73 36.17
N SER A 86 26.89 -13.59 36.00
CA SER A 86 25.73 -13.37 35.09
C SER A 86 24.76 -14.56 35.04
N ASP A 87 23.69 -14.57 35.87
CA ASP A 87 22.62 -15.58 35.71
C ASP A 87 21.20 -15.17 36.17
N ALA A 88 20.87 -13.87 36.14
CA ALA A 88 19.49 -13.41 36.38
C ALA A 88 18.58 -13.56 35.15
N THR A 89 19.15 -13.49 33.94
CA THR A 89 18.39 -13.35 32.69
C THR A 89 17.94 -14.69 32.07
N ARG A 90 18.46 -15.84 32.55
CA ARG A 90 18.20 -17.15 31.93
C ARG A 90 16.93 -17.85 32.41
N GLN A 91 16.45 -17.58 33.63
CA GLN A 91 15.34 -18.36 34.21
C GLN A 91 13.98 -18.06 33.57
N THR A 92 13.76 -16.85 33.05
CA THR A 92 12.45 -16.41 32.51
C THR A 92 12.06 -17.08 31.20
N PHE A 93 13.01 -17.61 30.42
CA PHE A 93 12.74 -18.14 29.07
C PHE A 93 12.25 -19.60 29.06
N SER A 94 12.42 -20.34 30.16
CA SER A 94 12.13 -21.77 30.21
C SER A 94 10.63 -22.12 30.34
N SER A 95 9.78 -21.16 30.72
CA SER A 95 8.33 -21.36 30.91
C SER A 95 7.51 -21.26 29.62
N LEU A 96 8.10 -20.77 28.53
CA LEU A 96 7.40 -20.54 27.25
C LEU A 96 7.10 -21.82 26.45
N PHE A 97 7.58 -22.98 26.89
CA PHE A 97 7.54 -24.24 26.12
C PHE A 97 6.61 -25.31 26.70
N SER A 98 5.81 -24.99 27.72
CA SER A 98 4.76 -25.87 28.24
C SER A 98 3.37 -25.37 27.82
N VAL A 99 2.90 -25.85 26.67
CA VAL A 99 1.49 -25.78 26.26
C VAL A 99 1.04 -27.21 25.95
N ASP A 100 0.21 -27.76 26.82
CA ASP A 100 -0.39 -29.08 26.59
C ASP A 100 -1.39 -29.03 25.43
N VAL A 101 -1.36 -30.06 24.58
CA VAL A 101 -2.29 -30.19 23.46
C VAL A 101 -3.54 -30.91 23.94
N GLU A 102 -4.50 -30.14 24.48
CA GLU A 102 -5.84 -30.67 24.77
C GLU A 102 -6.63 -30.94 23.47
N ASP A 103 -7.41 -32.02 23.45
CA ASP A 103 -8.15 -32.48 22.28
C ASP A 103 -9.26 -31.49 21.86
N VAL A 104 -9.27 -31.11 20.58
CA VAL A 104 -10.38 -30.32 20.01
C VAL A 104 -11.58 -31.24 19.75
N GLU A 105 -12.65 -31.07 20.52
CA GLU A 105 -13.91 -31.78 20.28
C GLU A 105 -14.51 -31.46 18.91
N GLU A 106 -14.86 -32.49 18.11
CA GLU A 106 -15.58 -32.30 16.86
C GLU A 106 -17.02 -31.84 17.13
N ALA A 107 -17.32 -30.58 16.79
CA ALA A 107 -18.65 -30.00 16.98
C ALA A 107 -19.71 -30.74 16.15
N VAL A 108 -20.68 -31.36 16.82
CA VAL A 108 -21.77 -32.15 16.21
C VAL A 108 -22.65 -31.27 15.31
N VAL A 109 -22.57 -31.50 14.00
CA VAL A 109 -23.38 -30.79 13.00
C VAL A 109 -24.77 -31.42 12.89
N ASP A 110 -25.82 -30.63 13.13
CA ASP A 110 -27.22 -31.00 12.88
C ASP A 110 -27.44 -31.32 11.39
N GLU A 111 -27.75 -32.59 11.08
CA GLU A 111 -28.01 -33.07 9.71
C GLU A 111 -29.11 -32.27 9.00
N SER A 112 -30.04 -31.67 9.74
CA SER A 112 -31.12 -30.85 9.19
C SER A 112 -30.65 -29.47 8.71
N LEU A 113 -29.38 -29.11 8.91
CA LEU A 113 -28.73 -27.91 8.35
C LEU A 113 -27.96 -28.19 7.05
N LEU A 114 -27.71 -29.46 6.69
CA LEU A 114 -26.92 -29.82 5.50
C LEU A 114 -27.64 -29.41 4.20
N LEU A 115 -26.91 -28.78 3.26
CA LEU A 115 -27.49 -28.20 2.03
C LEU A 115 -28.27 -29.22 1.18
N VAL A 116 -27.81 -30.46 1.14
CA VAL A 116 -28.46 -31.58 0.42
C VAL A 116 -29.87 -31.87 0.93
N ASN A 117 -30.17 -31.54 2.19
CA ASN A 117 -31.46 -31.75 2.83
C ASN A 117 -32.41 -30.54 2.68
N CYS A 118 -31.97 -29.46 2.02
CA CYS A 118 -32.74 -28.21 1.88
C CYS A 118 -33.54 -28.08 0.57
N GLY A 119 -33.54 -29.09 -0.31
CA GLY A 119 -34.32 -29.07 -1.55
C GLY A 119 -33.84 -28.07 -2.62
N LEU A 120 -32.55 -27.74 -2.61
CA LEU A 120 -31.89 -26.88 -3.59
C LEU A 120 -31.62 -27.62 -4.92
N SER A 121 -31.34 -26.88 -5.99
CA SER A 121 -30.96 -27.46 -7.28
C SER A 121 -29.51 -28.01 -7.27
N ASP A 122 -29.26 -29.09 -8.00
CA ASP A 122 -27.92 -29.68 -8.22
C ASP A 122 -26.85 -28.66 -8.63
N VAL A 123 -27.24 -27.59 -9.33
CA VAL A 123 -26.34 -26.53 -9.81
C VAL A 123 -25.88 -25.67 -8.64
N THR A 124 -26.81 -25.26 -7.78
CA THR A 124 -26.53 -24.41 -6.63
C THR A 124 -25.89 -25.17 -5.47
N VAL A 125 -26.25 -26.44 -5.24
CA VAL A 125 -25.52 -27.30 -4.27
C VAL A 125 -24.04 -27.37 -4.64
N LYS A 126 -23.70 -27.70 -5.90
CA LYS A 126 -22.31 -27.77 -6.36
C LYS A 126 -21.58 -26.43 -6.30
N ALA A 127 -22.28 -25.32 -6.56
CA ALA A 127 -21.69 -23.98 -6.46
C ALA A 127 -21.37 -23.57 -5.01
N LEU A 128 -22.17 -24.01 -4.04
CA LEU A 128 -21.94 -23.80 -2.61
C LEU A 128 -20.87 -24.74 -2.03
N GLU A 129 -20.88 -26.02 -2.43
CA GLU A 129 -19.85 -27.00 -2.06
C GLU A 129 -18.46 -26.57 -2.57
N ALA A 130 -18.37 -26.01 -3.77
CA ALA A 130 -17.14 -25.44 -4.32
C ALA A 130 -16.60 -24.22 -3.52
N ARG A 131 -17.44 -23.60 -2.66
CA ARG A 131 -17.04 -22.56 -1.70
C ARG A 131 -16.78 -23.11 -0.29
N GLY A 132 -16.83 -24.44 -0.10
CA GLY A 132 -16.69 -25.10 1.19
C GLY A 132 -17.94 -25.02 2.08
N ILE A 133 -19.05 -24.44 1.60
CA ILE A 133 -20.29 -24.31 2.37
C ILE A 133 -21.02 -25.66 2.30
N ARG A 134 -21.15 -26.36 3.43
CA ARG A 134 -21.82 -27.67 3.54
C ARG A 134 -23.16 -27.62 4.28
N SER A 135 -23.37 -26.61 5.11
CA SER A 135 -24.57 -26.42 5.93
C SER A 135 -25.00 -24.95 6.01
N MET A 136 -26.29 -24.72 6.26
CA MET A 136 -26.86 -23.39 6.49
C MET A 136 -26.70 -22.92 7.93
N PHE A 137 -26.48 -21.62 8.13
CA PHE A 137 -26.63 -20.99 9.44
C PHE A 137 -28.12 -20.95 9.88
N PRO A 138 -28.44 -20.91 11.18
CA PRO A 138 -29.81 -20.89 11.67
C PRO A 138 -30.69 -19.76 11.13
N VAL A 139 -30.10 -18.59 10.81
CA VAL A 139 -30.82 -17.48 10.13
C VAL A 139 -31.17 -17.81 8.68
N GLN A 140 -30.29 -18.49 7.96
CA GLN A 140 -30.52 -18.87 6.56
C GLN A 140 -31.69 -19.84 6.50
N LYS A 141 -31.70 -20.90 7.33
CA LYS A 141 -32.82 -21.84 7.42
C LYS A 141 -34.16 -21.17 7.77
N ARG A 142 -34.21 -20.30 8.79
CA ARG A 142 -35.45 -19.59 9.17
C ARG A 142 -35.98 -18.62 8.12
N VAL A 143 -35.12 -18.04 7.28
CA VAL A 143 -35.53 -17.16 6.17
C VAL A 143 -35.92 -17.97 4.93
N PHE A 144 -35.21 -19.06 4.65
CA PHE A 144 -35.34 -19.85 3.43
C PHE A 144 -36.75 -20.43 3.23
N GLU A 145 -37.35 -21.05 4.25
CA GLU A 145 -38.69 -21.64 4.17
C GLU A 145 -39.78 -20.60 3.78
N PRO A 146 -39.98 -19.48 4.52
CA PRO A 146 -40.88 -18.39 4.11
C PRO A 146 -40.53 -17.77 2.74
N ALA A 147 -39.24 -17.61 2.45
CA ALA A 147 -38.79 -17.01 1.21
C ALA A 147 -39.16 -17.88 0.00
N MET A 148 -38.96 -19.21 0.11
CA MET A 148 -39.40 -20.19 -0.89
C MET A 148 -40.93 -20.25 -0.99
N ALA A 149 -41.65 -20.16 0.14
CA ALA A 149 -43.12 -20.05 0.16
C ALA A 149 -43.68 -18.78 -0.51
N GLY A 150 -42.84 -17.78 -0.82
CA GLY A 150 -43.26 -16.56 -1.52
C GLY A 150 -43.78 -15.45 -0.60
N GLN A 151 -43.54 -15.57 0.71
CA GLN A 151 -44.01 -14.62 1.72
C GLN A 151 -43.09 -13.40 1.81
N ASP A 152 -43.67 -12.23 2.09
CA ASP A 152 -42.90 -11.02 2.41
C ASP A 152 -42.24 -11.18 3.79
N LEU A 153 -41.09 -10.54 3.99
CA LEU A 153 -40.19 -10.84 5.12
C LEU A 153 -39.62 -9.60 5.79
N ILE A 154 -39.53 -9.66 7.12
CA ILE A 154 -38.79 -8.69 7.95
C ILE A 154 -37.84 -9.50 8.83
N ALA A 155 -36.55 -9.43 8.56
CA ALA A 155 -35.52 -10.17 9.27
C ALA A 155 -34.62 -9.23 10.09
N ARG A 156 -34.72 -9.32 11.43
CA ARG A 156 -33.84 -8.65 12.38
C ARG A 156 -32.74 -9.61 12.82
N ALA A 157 -31.51 -9.33 12.39
CA ALA A 157 -30.31 -10.12 12.68
C ALA A 157 -29.07 -9.22 12.75
N ARG A 158 -28.03 -9.67 13.49
CA ARG A 158 -26.73 -8.97 13.61
C ARG A 158 -25.95 -9.03 12.28
N THR A 159 -25.07 -8.06 12.03
CA THR A 159 -24.13 -8.10 10.90
C THR A 159 -23.18 -9.30 11.03
N GLY A 160 -22.77 -9.91 9.92
CA GLY A 160 -21.89 -11.09 9.92
C GLY A 160 -22.61 -12.44 10.07
N SER A 161 -23.92 -12.48 10.36
CA SER A 161 -24.65 -13.75 10.53
C SER A 161 -24.95 -14.50 9.21
N GLY A 162 -24.37 -14.13 8.07
CA GLY A 162 -24.67 -14.76 6.77
C GLY A 162 -26.03 -14.38 6.15
N LYS A 163 -26.58 -13.20 6.46
CA LYS A 163 -27.89 -12.71 5.94
C LYS A 163 -28.00 -12.71 4.41
N THR A 164 -26.93 -12.32 3.72
CA THR A 164 -26.94 -12.10 2.27
C THR A 164 -27.30 -13.37 1.50
N LEU A 165 -26.69 -14.49 1.89
CA LEU A 165 -27.02 -15.80 1.33
C LEU A 165 -28.45 -16.23 1.67
N ALA A 166 -28.99 -15.83 2.83
CA ALA A 166 -30.35 -16.16 3.27
C ALA A 166 -31.44 -15.62 2.32
N PHE A 167 -31.21 -14.48 1.66
CA PHE A 167 -32.12 -13.96 0.64
C PHE A 167 -31.69 -14.23 -0.80
N ALA A 168 -30.38 -14.26 -1.09
CA ALA A 168 -29.90 -14.52 -2.44
C ALA A 168 -30.26 -15.94 -2.91
N LEU A 169 -30.14 -16.93 -2.01
CA LEU A 169 -30.42 -18.34 -2.30
C LEU A 169 -31.86 -18.63 -2.77
N PRO A 170 -32.93 -18.32 -2.02
CA PRO A 170 -34.30 -18.61 -2.43
C PRO A 170 -34.77 -17.78 -3.63
N VAL A 171 -34.22 -16.56 -3.83
CA VAL A 171 -34.55 -15.72 -4.99
C VAL A 171 -33.87 -16.23 -6.26
N ALA A 172 -32.61 -16.66 -6.19
CA ALA A 172 -31.89 -17.22 -7.32
C ALA A 172 -32.51 -18.53 -7.82
N GLU A 173 -32.85 -19.45 -6.91
CA GLU A 173 -33.57 -20.70 -7.22
C GLU A 173 -34.89 -20.43 -7.97
N LYS A 174 -35.72 -19.49 -7.48
CA LYS A 174 -36.98 -19.12 -8.15
C LYS A 174 -36.76 -18.54 -9.55
N ILE A 175 -35.80 -17.63 -9.71
CA ILE A 175 -35.49 -17.04 -11.02
C ILE A 175 -35.00 -18.13 -11.99
N MET A 176 -34.16 -19.07 -11.55
CA MET A 176 -33.71 -20.19 -12.38
C MET A 176 -34.86 -21.11 -12.79
N ALA A 177 -35.79 -21.40 -11.86
CA ALA A 177 -36.98 -22.21 -12.13
C ALA A 177 -37.92 -21.52 -13.15
N GLU A 178 -38.23 -20.24 -12.97
CA GLU A 178 -39.06 -19.46 -13.91
C GLU A 178 -38.42 -19.33 -15.31
N ARG A 179 -37.08 -19.28 -15.39
CA ARG A 179 -36.34 -19.20 -16.66
C ARG A 179 -36.16 -20.55 -17.36
N GLY A 180 -36.56 -21.66 -16.75
CA GLY A 180 -36.61 -22.99 -17.38
C GLY A 180 -35.27 -23.51 -17.93
N GLY A 181 -34.14 -22.98 -17.47
CA GLY A 181 -32.81 -23.34 -17.98
C GLY A 181 -32.49 -22.86 -19.40
N ALA A 182 -33.23 -21.91 -19.96
CA ALA A 182 -33.04 -21.45 -21.34
C ALA A 182 -31.71 -20.70 -21.56
N GLU A 183 -30.82 -21.28 -22.37
CA GLU A 183 -29.54 -20.67 -22.74
C GLU A 183 -29.71 -19.59 -23.82
N GLY A 184 -30.00 -18.35 -23.39
CA GLY A 184 -30.14 -17.22 -24.31
C GLY A 184 -30.12 -15.83 -23.65
N ARG A 185 -29.05 -15.07 -23.90
CA ARG A 185 -28.96 -13.65 -23.48
C ARG A 185 -29.80 -12.76 -24.40
N ALA A 186 -31.09 -12.63 -24.09
CA ALA A 186 -31.97 -11.67 -24.76
C ALA A 186 -31.52 -10.23 -24.45
N ARG A 187 -30.97 -9.54 -25.47
CA ARG A 187 -30.50 -8.15 -25.37
C ARG A 187 -31.63 -7.23 -24.88
N GLY A 188 -31.38 -6.42 -23.85
CA GLY A 188 -32.37 -5.53 -23.25
C GLY A 188 -33.41 -6.19 -22.33
N ARG A 189 -33.23 -7.46 -21.94
CA ARG A 189 -34.07 -8.13 -20.94
C ARG A 189 -34.05 -7.41 -19.59
N ALA A 190 -35.24 -7.08 -19.09
CA ALA A 190 -35.45 -6.48 -17.78
C ALA A 190 -35.26 -7.48 -16.62
N PRO A 191 -34.76 -7.03 -15.45
CA PRO A 191 -34.55 -7.87 -14.27
C PRO A 191 -35.85 -8.36 -13.63
N LEU A 192 -35.78 -9.52 -12.97
CA LEU A 192 -36.81 -10.03 -12.08
C LEU A 192 -36.54 -9.69 -10.60
N CYS A 193 -35.31 -9.36 -10.23
CA CYS A 193 -34.96 -8.91 -8.88
C CYS A 193 -34.27 -7.54 -8.88
N VAL A 194 -34.66 -6.69 -7.92
CA VAL A 194 -33.93 -5.48 -7.54
C VAL A 194 -33.54 -5.56 -6.06
N VAL A 195 -32.29 -5.25 -5.75
CA VAL A 195 -31.74 -5.23 -4.39
C VAL A 195 -31.13 -3.87 -4.10
N LEU A 196 -31.60 -3.21 -3.06
CA LEU A 196 -31.10 -1.91 -2.63
C LEU A 196 -30.24 -2.07 -1.38
N ALA A 197 -29.05 -1.47 -1.43
CA ALA A 197 -28.09 -1.44 -0.35
C ALA A 197 -27.58 0.00 -0.10
N PRO A 198 -27.29 0.39 1.14
CA PRO A 198 -26.81 1.73 1.49
C PRO A 198 -25.46 2.13 0.87
N THR A 199 -24.56 1.17 0.62
CA THR A 199 -23.18 1.44 0.16
C THR A 199 -22.84 0.68 -1.12
N ARG A 200 -21.83 1.17 -1.84
CA ARG A 200 -21.35 0.61 -3.12
C ARG A 200 -20.72 -0.77 -2.92
N GLU A 201 -20.05 -0.87 -1.79
CA GLU A 201 -19.27 -2.02 -1.35
C GLU A 201 -20.20 -3.15 -0.89
N LEU A 202 -21.28 -2.84 -0.15
CA LEU A 202 -22.32 -3.81 0.18
C LEU A 202 -23.11 -4.24 -1.06
N ALA A 203 -23.45 -3.30 -1.96
CA ALA A 203 -24.05 -3.65 -3.25
C ALA A 203 -23.16 -4.63 -4.05
N THR A 204 -21.83 -4.42 -4.04
CA THR A 204 -20.87 -5.30 -4.72
C THR A 204 -20.70 -6.65 -4.00
N GLN A 205 -20.77 -6.69 -2.68
CA GLN A 205 -20.77 -7.95 -1.91
C GLN A 205 -22.03 -8.78 -2.21
N VAL A 206 -23.20 -8.14 -2.19
CA VAL A 206 -24.50 -8.78 -2.47
C VAL A 206 -24.56 -9.29 -3.92
N GLU A 207 -24.05 -8.53 -4.88
CA GLU A 207 -23.97 -8.94 -6.28
C GLU A 207 -23.11 -10.20 -6.48
N ARG A 208 -21.94 -10.27 -5.82
CA ARG A 208 -21.07 -11.46 -5.85
C ARG A 208 -21.72 -12.68 -5.22
N GLU A 209 -22.47 -12.52 -4.13
CA GLU A 209 -23.20 -13.64 -3.51
C GLU A 209 -24.26 -14.20 -4.47
N PHE A 210 -25.05 -13.35 -5.13
CA PHE A 210 -25.99 -13.79 -6.19
C PHE A 210 -25.28 -14.51 -7.35
N ALA A 211 -24.18 -13.94 -7.86
CA ALA A 211 -23.39 -14.54 -8.94
C ALA A 211 -22.79 -15.90 -8.53
N SER A 212 -22.45 -16.08 -7.26
CA SER A 212 -21.88 -17.33 -6.73
C SER A 212 -22.93 -18.44 -6.54
N VAL A 213 -24.14 -18.08 -6.10
CA VAL A 213 -25.26 -19.01 -5.89
C VAL A 213 -25.78 -19.57 -7.22
N ALA A 214 -25.84 -18.70 -8.24
CA ALA A 214 -26.38 -19.02 -9.54
C ALA A 214 -25.55 -18.40 -10.68
N PRO A 215 -24.39 -18.98 -11.04
CA PRO A 215 -23.51 -18.47 -12.11
C PRO A 215 -24.13 -18.39 -13.52
N ARG A 216 -25.38 -18.84 -13.68
CA ARG A 216 -26.18 -18.75 -14.92
C ARG A 216 -27.03 -17.47 -15.00
N LEU A 217 -27.25 -16.77 -13.89
CA LEU A 217 -28.02 -15.52 -13.88
C LEU A 217 -27.13 -14.34 -14.26
N ALA A 218 -27.69 -13.39 -15.00
CA ALA A 218 -26.98 -12.15 -15.33
C ALA A 218 -27.21 -11.11 -14.22
N THR A 219 -26.20 -10.88 -13.40
CA THR A 219 -26.16 -9.84 -12.37
C THR A 219 -25.64 -8.50 -12.91
N ALA A 220 -26.00 -7.39 -12.25
CA ALA A 220 -25.36 -6.09 -12.46
C ALA A 220 -25.36 -5.24 -11.19
N CYS A 221 -24.21 -4.63 -10.87
CA CYS A 221 -24.05 -3.72 -9.74
C CYS A 221 -24.14 -2.25 -10.18
N LEU A 222 -25.06 -1.47 -9.59
CA LEU A 222 -25.39 -0.10 -9.99
C LEU A 222 -25.14 0.89 -8.83
N TYR A 223 -24.02 1.61 -8.90
CA TYR A 223 -23.65 2.60 -7.89
C TYR A 223 -22.94 3.84 -8.46
N GLY A 224 -23.06 4.95 -7.73
CA GLY A 224 -22.46 6.24 -8.07
C GLY A 224 -20.93 6.22 -8.05
N GLY A 225 -20.29 7.18 -8.72
CA GLY A 225 -18.83 7.25 -8.86
C GLY A 225 -18.24 6.32 -9.93
N ALA A 226 -18.89 5.20 -10.27
CA ALA A 226 -18.50 4.38 -11.42
C ALA A 226 -19.08 4.94 -12.75
N PRO A 227 -18.38 4.77 -13.89
CA PRO A 227 -18.83 5.27 -15.20
C PRO A 227 -20.22 4.75 -15.60
N ALA A 228 -21.17 5.68 -15.76
CA ALA A 228 -22.57 5.33 -16.02
C ALA A 228 -22.76 4.54 -17.33
N GLU A 229 -21.97 4.82 -18.38
CA GLU A 229 -22.11 4.11 -19.66
C GLU A 229 -21.65 2.64 -19.60
N ALA A 230 -20.80 2.25 -18.64
CA ALA A 230 -20.47 0.84 -18.40
C ALA A 230 -21.67 0.11 -17.78
N GLN A 231 -22.31 0.71 -16.78
CA GLN A 231 -23.56 0.20 -16.18
C GLN A 231 -24.70 0.14 -17.20
N ARG A 232 -24.89 1.17 -18.03
CA ARG A 232 -25.86 1.17 -19.14
C ARG A 232 -25.56 0.10 -20.18
N ARG A 233 -24.28 -0.21 -20.45
CA ARG A 233 -23.87 -1.31 -21.35
C ARG A 233 -24.24 -2.68 -20.78
N ALA A 234 -24.05 -2.90 -19.48
CA ALA A 234 -24.47 -4.12 -18.79
C ALA A 234 -26.00 -4.31 -18.84
N LEU A 235 -26.77 -3.26 -18.51
CA LEU A 235 -28.24 -3.29 -18.60
C LEU A 235 -28.73 -3.58 -20.03
N ARG A 236 -28.13 -2.95 -21.05
CA ARG A 236 -28.44 -3.25 -22.47
C ARG A 236 -28.12 -4.69 -22.88
N ALA A 237 -27.22 -5.40 -22.20
CA ALA A 237 -26.94 -6.81 -22.47
C ALA A 237 -28.04 -7.76 -21.96
N GLY A 238 -28.86 -7.32 -20.99
CA GLY A 238 -30.02 -8.03 -20.47
C GLY A 238 -29.76 -8.78 -19.17
N VAL A 239 -30.34 -8.30 -18.07
CA VAL A 239 -30.05 -8.75 -16.69
C VAL A 239 -31.21 -9.53 -16.08
N ASP A 240 -30.93 -10.35 -15.05
CA ASP A 240 -31.93 -11.03 -14.22
C ASP A 240 -32.01 -10.40 -12.82
N VAL A 241 -30.88 -9.98 -12.26
CA VAL A 241 -30.77 -9.38 -10.92
C VAL A 241 -30.00 -8.06 -11.00
N VAL A 242 -30.60 -7.00 -10.48
CA VAL A 242 -29.94 -5.70 -10.27
C VAL A 242 -29.69 -5.49 -8.78
N VAL A 243 -28.47 -5.11 -8.43
CA VAL A 243 -28.08 -4.74 -7.06
C VAL A 243 -27.51 -3.33 -7.10
N GLY A 244 -27.84 -2.45 -6.15
CA GLY A 244 -27.31 -1.08 -6.22
C GLY A 244 -27.62 -0.14 -5.07
N THR A 245 -26.98 1.03 -5.11
CA THR A 245 -27.26 2.15 -4.21
C THR A 245 -28.44 2.95 -4.74
N PRO A 246 -29.48 3.28 -3.93
CA PRO A 246 -30.71 3.91 -4.40
C PRO A 246 -30.50 5.07 -5.38
N GLY A 247 -29.67 6.06 -5.05
CA GLY A 247 -29.42 7.24 -5.89
C GLY A 247 -28.90 6.97 -7.32
N ARG A 248 -28.27 5.81 -7.60
CA ARG A 248 -27.89 5.41 -8.98
C ARG A 248 -28.92 4.48 -9.62
N VAL A 249 -29.68 3.73 -8.83
CA VAL A 249 -30.79 2.91 -9.33
C VAL A 249 -31.92 3.82 -9.83
N ILE A 250 -32.31 4.84 -9.06
CA ILE A 250 -33.36 5.80 -9.46
C ILE A 250 -32.94 6.62 -10.69
N ASP A 251 -31.70 7.11 -10.74
CA ASP A 251 -31.09 7.83 -11.89
C ASP A 251 -31.20 7.00 -13.19
N LEU A 252 -30.87 5.71 -13.15
CA LEU A 252 -30.96 4.85 -14.34
C LEU A 252 -32.41 4.48 -14.71
N VAL A 253 -33.35 4.45 -13.76
CA VAL A 253 -34.79 4.30 -14.03
C VAL A 253 -35.36 5.55 -14.71
N GLU A 254 -35.07 6.73 -14.16
CA GLU A 254 -35.60 8.01 -14.66
C GLU A 254 -34.99 8.40 -16.02
N GLN A 255 -33.75 7.98 -16.32
CA GLN A 255 -33.16 8.04 -17.66
C GLN A 255 -33.74 7.00 -18.66
N GLY A 256 -34.66 6.13 -18.24
CA GLY A 256 -35.19 5.04 -19.07
C GLY A 256 -34.16 3.96 -19.45
N ALA A 257 -33.05 3.86 -18.71
CA ALA A 257 -31.99 2.88 -18.93
C ALA A 257 -32.19 1.58 -18.13
N LEU A 258 -33.04 1.60 -17.10
CA LEU A 258 -33.43 0.47 -16.27
C LEU A 258 -34.97 0.37 -16.19
N ASP A 259 -35.53 -0.72 -16.71
CA ASP A 259 -36.94 -1.07 -16.56
C ASP A 259 -37.14 -1.96 -15.32
N LEU A 260 -38.05 -1.57 -14.41
CA LEU A 260 -38.41 -2.35 -13.21
C LEU A 260 -39.79 -3.00 -13.31
N THR A 261 -40.53 -2.85 -14.42
CA THR A 261 -41.91 -3.36 -14.56
C THR A 261 -42.02 -4.89 -14.53
N GLN A 262 -40.91 -5.61 -14.73
CA GLN A 262 -40.85 -7.08 -14.63
C GLN A 262 -40.38 -7.59 -13.27
N VAL A 263 -40.05 -6.72 -12.31
CA VAL A 263 -39.59 -7.14 -10.99
C VAL A 263 -40.64 -7.98 -10.26
N ARG A 264 -40.20 -9.12 -9.74
CA ARG A 264 -40.93 -10.06 -8.86
C ARG A 264 -40.36 -10.10 -7.45
N PHE A 265 -39.09 -9.72 -7.26
CA PHE A 265 -38.40 -9.74 -5.97
C PHE A 265 -37.76 -8.38 -5.67
N ALA A 266 -38.17 -7.72 -4.58
CA ALA A 266 -37.55 -6.50 -4.08
C ALA A 266 -36.89 -6.76 -2.72
N ILE A 267 -35.59 -6.46 -2.60
CA ILE A 267 -34.82 -6.71 -1.37
C ILE A 267 -34.23 -5.39 -0.87
N LEU A 268 -34.32 -5.17 0.43
CA LEU A 268 -33.74 -4.02 1.14
C LEU A 268 -32.76 -4.58 2.18
N ASP A 269 -31.44 -4.41 1.97
CA ASP A 269 -30.42 -4.82 2.95
C ASP A 269 -29.80 -3.59 3.64
N GLU A 270 -29.44 -3.76 4.91
CA GLU A 270 -29.09 -2.68 5.86
C GLU A 270 -30.04 -1.46 5.75
N ALA A 271 -31.35 -1.71 5.78
CA ALA A 271 -32.37 -0.69 5.51
C ALA A 271 -32.32 0.51 6.50
N ASP A 272 -31.89 0.31 7.74
CA ASP A 272 -31.70 1.39 8.71
C ASP A 272 -30.56 2.34 8.32
N GLN A 273 -29.51 1.87 7.63
CA GLN A 273 -28.48 2.72 7.06
C GLN A 273 -28.97 3.53 5.85
N MET A 274 -29.92 3.01 5.06
CA MET A 274 -30.55 3.78 3.98
C MET A 274 -31.32 5.00 4.50
N LEU A 275 -31.87 4.94 5.72
CA LEU A 275 -32.41 6.12 6.41
C LEU A 275 -31.30 7.08 6.85
N ALA A 276 -30.23 6.57 7.49
CA ALA A 276 -29.15 7.38 8.05
C ALA A 276 -28.36 8.17 6.99
N ILE A 277 -28.23 7.63 5.78
CA ILE A 277 -27.51 8.25 4.65
C ILE A 277 -28.45 9.13 3.80
N GLY A 278 -29.76 9.12 4.05
CA GLY A 278 -30.75 9.98 3.39
C GLY A 278 -31.44 9.39 2.16
N PHE A 279 -31.19 8.13 1.80
CA PHE A 279 -31.80 7.43 0.66
C PHE A 279 -33.28 7.02 0.87
N ALA A 280 -33.95 7.52 1.91
CA ALA A 280 -35.32 7.15 2.25
C ALA A 280 -36.32 7.47 1.12
N GLU A 281 -36.21 8.64 0.48
CA GLU A 281 -37.08 9.03 -0.63
C GLU A 281 -36.81 8.22 -1.91
N ASP A 282 -35.54 8.11 -2.31
CA ASP A 282 -35.12 7.30 -3.47
C ASP A 282 -35.63 5.85 -3.33
N THR A 283 -35.53 5.27 -2.13
CA THR A 283 -35.99 3.91 -1.84
C THR A 283 -37.51 3.79 -2.03
N GLU A 284 -38.30 4.72 -1.49
CA GLU A 284 -39.76 4.73 -1.68
C GLU A 284 -40.14 4.94 -3.16
N ARG A 285 -39.40 5.77 -3.91
CA ARG A 285 -39.59 6.00 -5.36
C ARG A 285 -39.31 4.73 -6.18
N ILE A 286 -38.15 4.09 -6.00
CA ILE A 286 -37.79 2.84 -6.70
C ILE A 286 -38.83 1.73 -6.45
N LEU A 287 -39.28 1.59 -5.20
CA LEU A 287 -40.33 0.64 -4.82
C LEU A 287 -41.72 0.97 -5.38
N GLY A 288 -41.92 2.17 -5.92
CA GLY A 288 -43.10 2.61 -6.67
C GLY A 288 -43.03 2.36 -8.18
N TYR A 289 -41.83 2.34 -8.78
CA TYR A 289 -41.63 1.92 -10.17
C TYR A 289 -41.75 0.41 -10.37
N ALA A 290 -41.41 -0.39 -9.35
CA ALA A 290 -41.61 -1.84 -9.37
C ALA A 290 -43.09 -2.24 -9.10
N PRO A 291 -43.60 -3.34 -9.70
CA PRO A 291 -44.98 -3.81 -9.51
C PRO A 291 -45.38 -3.98 -8.04
N ARG A 292 -46.66 -3.72 -7.71
CA ARG A 292 -47.25 -4.02 -6.40
C ARG A 292 -47.38 -5.53 -6.14
N GLU A 293 -47.51 -6.33 -7.20
CA GLU A 293 -47.50 -7.79 -7.10
C GLU A 293 -46.06 -8.32 -7.23
N ARG A 294 -45.37 -8.36 -6.09
CA ARG A 294 -44.01 -8.84 -5.91
C ARG A 294 -43.84 -9.44 -4.51
N GLN A 295 -42.78 -10.22 -4.31
CA GLN A 295 -42.28 -10.56 -2.98
C GLN A 295 -41.30 -9.47 -2.52
N THR A 296 -41.45 -8.95 -1.31
CA THR A 296 -40.57 -7.92 -0.72
C THR A 296 -39.94 -8.41 0.58
N MET A 297 -38.60 -8.32 0.68
CA MET A 297 -37.83 -8.75 1.85
C MET A 297 -37.02 -7.58 2.42
N LEU A 298 -37.07 -7.39 3.74
CA LEU A 298 -36.39 -6.31 4.44
C LEU A 298 -35.46 -6.87 5.53
N PHE A 299 -34.18 -6.54 5.44
CA PHE A 299 -33.12 -6.88 6.38
C PHE A 299 -32.61 -5.61 7.06
N SER A 300 -32.59 -5.63 8.39
CA SER A 300 -32.25 -4.45 9.21
C SER A 300 -31.73 -4.90 10.58
N ALA A 301 -30.91 -4.08 11.26
CA ALA A 301 -30.55 -4.34 12.65
C ALA A 301 -31.62 -3.76 13.60
N THR A 302 -32.17 -2.60 13.24
CA THR A 302 -33.13 -1.80 14.01
C THR A 302 -34.46 -1.63 13.25
N THR A 303 -35.48 -1.06 13.91
CA THR A 303 -36.77 -0.73 13.28
C THR A 303 -37.25 0.69 13.68
N PRO A 304 -36.59 1.76 13.17
CA PRO A 304 -37.06 3.13 13.31
C PRO A 304 -38.43 3.35 12.65
N ALA A 305 -39.05 4.50 12.93
CA ALA A 305 -40.40 4.83 12.47
C ALA A 305 -40.56 4.77 10.94
N TRP A 306 -39.54 5.16 10.17
CA TRP A 306 -39.55 5.05 8.71
C TRP A 306 -39.63 3.60 8.24
N ILE A 307 -38.88 2.65 8.82
CA ILE A 307 -39.01 1.22 8.46
C ILE A 307 -40.43 0.72 8.76
N LYS A 308 -41.05 1.14 9.86
CA LYS A 308 -42.45 0.77 10.17
C LYS A 308 -43.44 1.31 9.13
N LYS A 309 -43.25 2.55 8.64
CA LYS A 309 -44.01 3.13 7.52
C LYS A 309 -43.77 2.34 6.23
N LEU A 310 -42.52 2.05 5.89
CA LEU A 310 -42.12 1.34 4.67
C LEU A 310 -42.73 -0.07 4.61
N VAL A 311 -42.66 -0.81 5.72
CA VAL A 311 -43.34 -2.09 5.94
C VAL A 311 -44.84 -1.97 5.67
N ALA A 312 -45.53 -1.04 6.33
CA ALA A 312 -46.98 -0.86 6.17
C ALA A 312 -47.41 -0.39 4.76
N SER A 313 -46.49 0.13 3.96
CA SER A 313 -46.79 0.71 2.63
C SER A 313 -46.43 -0.22 1.47
N HIS A 314 -45.46 -1.13 1.64
CA HIS A 314 -44.89 -1.95 0.56
C HIS A 314 -44.85 -3.46 0.82
N LEU A 315 -45.06 -3.94 2.05
CA LEU A 315 -45.03 -5.37 2.38
C LEU A 315 -46.43 -5.92 2.67
N ARG A 316 -46.72 -7.13 2.20
CA ARG A 316 -48.02 -7.83 2.28
C ARG A 316 -47.97 -8.94 3.32
N ALA A 317 -48.54 -8.69 4.50
CA ALA A 317 -48.60 -9.62 5.65
C ALA A 317 -47.24 -10.31 6.00
N PRO A 318 -46.17 -9.53 6.22
CA PRO A 318 -44.82 -10.08 6.28
C PRO A 318 -44.53 -10.92 7.53
N VAL A 319 -43.79 -12.01 7.35
CA VAL A 319 -43.28 -12.84 8.43
C VAL A 319 -42.15 -12.09 9.15
N ASN A 320 -42.28 -11.97 10.48
CA ASN A 320 -41.32 -11.27 11.33
C ASN A 320 -40.34 -12.28 11.95
N ILE A 321 -39.11 -12.29 11.46
CA ILE A 321 -38.03 -13.15 11.97
C ILE A 321 -37.13 -12.30 12.88
N ASP A 322 -37.24 -12.52 14.20
CA ASP A 322 -36.35 -11.93 15.20
C ASP A 322 -35.29 -12.94 15.62
N LEU A 323 -34.03 -12.60 15.40
CA LEU A 323 -32.83 -13.36 15.76
C LEU A 323 -31.88 -12.56 16.66
N ILE A 324 -32.26 -11.34 17.06
CA ILE A 324 -31.52 -10.52 18.01
C ILE A 324 -32.01 -10.80 19.44
N GLY A 325 -33.24 -11.29 19.58
CA GLY A 325 -33.84 -11.63 20.87
C GLY A 325 -34.41 -10.41 21.59
N GLN A 326 -35.51 -10.62 22.31
CA GLN A 326 -36.20 -9.54 23.05
C GLN A 326 -35.40 -9.13 24.30
N GLY A 327 -34.34 -8.35 24.11
CA GLY A 327 -33.50 -7.82 25.18
C GLY A 327 -31.99 -7.71 24.87
N ALA A 328 -31.50 -8.25 23.74
CA ALA A 328 -30.07 -8.27 23.39
C ALA A 328 -29.69 -7.41 22.17
N SER A 329 -30.55 -6.44 21.81
CA SER A 329 -30.19 -5.31 20.95
C SER A 329 -29.25 -4.36 21.70
N GLY A 330 -28.05 -4.11 21.17
CA GLY A 330 -27.08 -3.18 21.74
C GLY A 330 -25.88 -3.81 22.46
N LYS A 331 -25.83 -5.14 22.64
CA LYS A 331 -24.68 -5.84 23.23
C LYS A 331 -23.69 -6.33 22.17
N LEU A 332 -22.41 -6.43 22.54
CA LEU A 332 -21.38 -7.16 21.77
C LEU A 332 -21.75 -8.65 21.59
N ALA A 333 -20.95 -9.37 20.80
CA ALA A 333 -20.93 -10.83 20.80
C ALA A 333 -20.09 -11.34 21.98
N GLU A 334 -20.43 -12.52 22.50
CA GLU A 334 -19.75 -13.11 23.66
C GLU A 334 -18.32 -13.58 23.32
N SER A 335 -18.04 -13.81 22.04
CA SER A 335 -16.71 -14.05 21.46
C SER A 335 -15.82 -12.80 21.32
N ILE A 336 -16.28 -11.61 21.73
CA ILE A 336 -15.48 -10.37 21.65
C ILE A 336 -14.98 -9.97 23.03
N THR A 337 -13.71 -10.25 23.31
CA THR A 337 -13.03 -9.77 24.51
C THR A 337 -12.71 -8.29 24.35
N ALA A 338 -13.25 -7.48 25.26
CA ALA A 338 -13.17 -6.03 25.18
C ALA A 338 -12.24 -5.44 26.25
N HIS A 339 -11.30 -4.61 25.82
CA HIS A 339 -10.38 -3.88 26.68
C HIS A 339 -10.49 -2.36 26.48
N ALA A 340 -9.98 -1.60 27.44
CA ALA A 340 -9.83 -0.16 27.33
C ALA A 340 -8.44 0.26 27.84
N ILE A 341 -7.83 1.26 27.20
CA ILE A 341 -6.53 1.82 27.60
C ILE A 341 -6.67 3.34 27.75
N GLN A 342 -6.33 3.87 28.93
CA GLN A 342 -6.24 5.31 29.13
C GLN A 342 -4.88 5.78 28.60
N VAL A 343 -4.85 6.60 27.55
CA VAL A 343 -3.62 7.01 26.84
C VAL A 343 -3.57 8.53 26.66
N ALA A 344 -2.40 9.13 26.87
CA ALA A 344 -2.18 10.56 26.61
C ALA A 344 -2.06 10.84 25.09
N PRO A 345 -2.57 11.97 24.57
CA PRO A 345 -2.54 12.28 23.13
C PRO A 345 -1.14 12.19 22.50
N GLU A 346 -0.12 12.61 23.24
CA GLU A 346 1.26 12.80 22.79
C GLU A 346 1.94 11.48 22.43
N VAL A 347 1.59 10.40 23.15
CA VAL A 347 2.15 9.05 23.00
C VAL A 347 1.16 8.05 22.38
N ARG A 348 -0.04 8.50 21.98
CA ARG A 348 -1.11 7.61 21.48
C ARG A 348 -0.66 6.79 20.26
N ARG A 349 0.19 7.35 19.39
CA ARG A 349 0.71 6.68 18.19
C ARG A 349 1.72 5.57 18.50
N SER A 350 2.59 5.73 19.49
CA SER A 350 3.56 4.68 19.85
C SER A 350 2.88 3.53 20.61
N VAL A 351 2.03 3.86 21.59
CA VAL A 351 1.21 2.85 22.29
C VAL A 351 0.32 2.06 21.33
N LEU A 352 -0.13 2.64 20.21
CA LEU A 352 -0.84 1.89 19.16
C LEU A 352 0.06 0.82 18.51
N VAL A 353 1.33 1.09 18.22
CA VAL A 353 2.27 0.11 17.64
C VAL A 353 2.54 -1.02 18.63
N ASP A 354 2.75 -0.68 19.91
CA ASP A 354 2.93 -1.65 20.99
C ASP A 354 1.69 -2.58 21.09
N VAL A 355 0.48 -1.99 21.08
CA VAL A 355 -0.80 -2.72 21.12
C VAL A 355 -1.02 -3.60 19.90
N LEU A 356 -0.73 -3.11 18.68
CA LEU A 356 -0.85 -3.90 17.45
C LEU A 356 0.13 -5.08 17.43
N THR A 357 1.34 -4.90 17.99
CA THR A 357 2.35 -5.96 18.06
C THR A 357 1.94 -7.06 19.03
N VAL A 358 1.47 -6.69 20.23
CA VAL A 358 1.12 -7.63 21.31
C VAL A 358 -0.25 -8.29 21.10
N TYR A 359 -1.30 -7.50 20.84
CA TYR A 359 -2.67 -8.01 20.73
C TYR A 359 -3.07 -8.39 19.30
N GLY A 360 -2.34 -7.91 18.29
CA GLY A 360 -2.53 -8.34 16.90
C GLY A 360 -1.84 -9.67 16.59
N ALA A 361 -0.77 -10.01 17.32
CA ALA A 361 -0.06 -11.31 17.26
C ALA A 361 0.34 -11.80 15.85
N GLY A 362 0.53 -10.89 14.89
CA GLY A 362 0.79 -11.20 13.47
C GLY A 362 -0.45 -11.47 12.61
N GLY A 363 -1.64 -11.51 13.23
CA GLY A 363 -2.93 -11.56 12.57
C GLY A 363 -3.38 -10.24 11.98
N LYS A 364 -4.65 -10.17 11.57
CA LYS A 364 -5.26 -9.02 10.89
C LYS A 364 -5.87 -8.05 11.89
N SER A 365 -5.54 -6.77 11.76
CA SER A 365 -5.95 -5.70 12.66
C SER A 365 -6.65 -4.55 11.93
N ILE A 366 -7.69 -3.97 12.54
CA ILE A 366 -8.30 -2.71 12.07
C ILE A 366 -8.15 -1.64 13.14
N VAL A 367 -7.74 -0.43 12.74
CA VAL A 367 -7.61 0.74 13.61
C VAL A 367 -8.60 1.81 13.17
N PHE A 368 -9.54 2.20 14.05
CA PHE A 368 -10.58 3.18 13.75
C PHE A 368 -10.24 4.60 14.27
N THR A 369 -10.20 5.55 13.34
CA THR A 369 -10.07 7.01 13.57
C THR A 369 -11.40 7.73 13.33
N GLN A 370 -11.60 8.98 13.77
CA GLN A 370 -12.77 9.77 13.33
C GLN A 370 -12.52 10.49 12.01
N THR A 371 -11.27 10.93 11.73
CA THR A 371 -10.97 11.76 10.56
C THR A 371 -10.10 11.06 9.51
N LYS A 372 -10.27 11.47 8.25
CA LYS A 372 -9.52 10.93 7.09
C LYS A 372 -8.03 11.22 7.23
N ARG A 373 -7.69 12.49 7.50
CA ARG A 373 -6.31 12.97 7.70
C ARG A 373 -5.61 12.23 8.85
N GLU A 374 -6.33 11.91 9.93
CA GLU A 374 -5.77 11.07 11.00
C GLU A 374 -5.54 9.63 10.54
N ALA A 375 -6.41 9.06 9.70
CA ALA A 375 -6.17 7.72 9.13
C ALA A 375 -4.84 7.68 8.34
N ASP A 376 -4.52 8.74 7.60
CA ASP A 376 -3.25 8.87 6.88
C ASP A 376 -2.06 9.10 7.83
N GLU A 377 -2.18 10.03 8.79
CA GLU A 377 -1.15 10.33 9.80
C GLU A 377 -0.84 9.14 10.73
N VAL A 378 -1.81 8.25 10.96
CA VAL A 378 -1.65 7.03 11.74
C VAL A 378 -1.11 5.91 10.86
N ALA A 379 -1.62 5.73 9.63
CA ALA A 379 -1.11 4.72 8.71
C ALA A 379 0.37 4.95 8.33
N ALA A 380 0.76 6.19 8.05
CA ALA A 380 2.15 6.56 7.76
C ALA A 380 3.07 6.42 8.99
N GLY A 381 2.52 6.54 10.19
CA GLY A 381 3.23 6.25 11.43
C GLY A 381 3.47 4.75 11.61
N VAL A 382 2.40 3.95 11.53
CA VAL A 382 2.43 2.49 11.78
C VAL A 382 3.18 1.74 10.67
N SER A 383 3.14 2.21 9.42
CA SER A 383 3.81 1.55 8.26
C SER A 383 5.33 1.41 8.40
N SER A 384 5.95 2.19 9.29
CA SER A 384 7.38 2.06 9.63
C SER A 384 7.72 0.84 10.48
N HIS A 385 6.71 0.20 11.11
CA HIS A 385 6.85 -0.95 12.02
C HIS A 385 6.05 -2.18 11.57
N LEU A 386 4.85 -1.99 11.01
CA LEU A 386 3.94 -3.08 10.62
C LEU A 386 3.34 -2.82 9.22
N PRO A 387 3.14 -3.85 8.37
CA PRO A 387 2.51 -3.71 7.05
C PRO A 387 1.10 -3.08 7.14
N CYS A 388 0.99 -1.81 6.77
CA CYS A 388 -0.17 -0.96 7.12
C CYS A 388 -0.62 -0.08 5.95
N SER A 389 -1.92 0.21 5.85
CA SER A 389 -2.47 1.16 4.89
C SER A 389 -3.76 1.83 5.39
N ALA A 390 -4.08 3.00 4.83
CA ALA A 390 -5.28 3.78 5.15
C ALA A 390 -6.51 3.35 4.32
N LEU A 391 -7.72 3.55 4.86
CA LEU A 391 -8.99 3.34 4.15
C LEU A 391 -10.06 4.35 4.57
N HIS A 392 -10.25 5.40 3.78
CA HIS A 392 -11.07 6.56 4.17
C HIS A 392 -11.92 7.13 3.02
N GLY A 393 -12.65 8.22 3.32
CA GLY A 393 -13.58 8.89 2.42
C GLY A 393 -13.02 9.22 1.02
N ASP A 394 -11.90 9.93 0.96
CA ASP A 394 -11.45 10.59 -0.29
C ASP A 394 -10.60 9.71 -1.24
N MET A 395 -10.25 8.48 -0.84
CA MET A 395 -9.60 7.52 -1.75
C MET A 395 -10.52 7.17 -2.92
N SER A 396 -9.95 7.05 -4.12
CA SER A 396 -10.66 6.55 -5.29
C SER A 396 -11.10 5.09 -5.09
N GLN A 397 -12.10 4.68 -5.87
CA GLN A 397 -12.61 3.30 -5.83
C GLN A 397 -11.51 2.26 -6.13
N ALA A 398 -10.57 2.58 -7.04
CA ALA A 398 -9.48 1.70 -7.40
C ALA A 398 -8.46 1.51 -6.25
N GLU A 399 -8.13 2.58 -5.54
CA GLU A 399 -7.22 2.53 -4.37
C GLU A 399 -7.85 1.76 -3.21
N ARG A 400 -9.13 2.03 -2.90
CA ARG A 400 -9.91 1.26 -1.91
C ARG A 400 -9.87 -0.24 -2.22
N GLU A 401 -10.08 -0.61 -3.49
CA GLU A 401 -10.05 -2.00 -3.91
C GLU A 401 -8.64 -2.61 -3.92
N LYS A 402 -7.59 -1.83 -4.20
CA LYS A 402 -6.18 -2.24 -4.06
C LYS A 402 -5.85 -2.55 -2.59
N VAL A 403 -6.15 -1.62 -1.68
CA VAL A 403 -5.91 -1.76 -0.22
C VAL A 403 -6.69 -2.92 0.37
N LEU A 404 -8.00 -3.02 0.09
CA LEU A 404 -8.82 -4.15 0.56
C LEU A 404 -8.38 -5.49 -0.03
N ARG A 405 -7.82 -5.53 -1.24
CA ARG A 405 -7.26 -6.75 -1.85
C ARG A 405 -5.96 -7.17 -1.16
N ALA A 406 -5.09 -6.22 -0.84
CA ALA A 406 -3.86 -6.46 -0.09
C ALA A 406 -4.17 -6.99 1.33
N PHE A 407 -5.10 -6.36 2.05
CA PHE A 407 -5.54 -6.80 3.37
C PHE A 407 -6.21 -8.20 3.35
N ARG A 408 -7.02 -8.51 2.33
CA ARG A 408 -7.57 -9.86 2.16
C ARG A 408 -6.47 -10.92 2.03
N ARG A 409 -5.47 -10.64 1.19
CA ARG A 409 -4.33 -11.53 0.91
C ARG A 409 -3.27 -11.59 2.02
N GLY A 410 -3.34 -10.72 3.04
CA GLY A 410 -2.33 -10.62 4.10
C GLY A 410 -1.07 -9.82 3.72
N GLY A 411 -1.05 -9.17 2.54
CA GLY A 411 0.05 -8.28 2.13
C GLY A 411 0.12 -6.97 2.92
N ILE A 412 -0.95 -6.64 3.64
CA ILE A 412 -0.94 -5.73 4.80
C ILE A 412 -1.70 -6.41 5.94
N SER A 413 -1.19 -6.29 7.16
CA SER A 413 -1.79 -6.85 8.39
C SER A 413 -2.60 -5.81 9.16
N VAL A 414 -2.36 -4.51 8.96
CA VAL A 414 -3.06 -3.41 9.63
C VAL A 414 -3.83 -2.56 8.62
N LEU A 415 -5.10 -2.27 8.92
CA LEU A 415 -5.97 -1.37 8.15
C LEU A 415 -6.42 -0.21 9.03
N VAL A 416 -5.90 0.99 8.78
CA VAL A 416 -6.32 2.21 9.49
C VAL A 416 -7.48 2.84 8.73
N ALA A 417 -8.62 3.07 9.36
CA ALA A 417 -9.83 3.46 8.65
C ALA A 417 -10.73 4.41 9.45
N THR A 418 -11.53 5.20 8.73
CA THR A 418 -12.70 5.86 9.34
C THR A 418 -13.90 4.90 9.33
N ASP A 419 -15.06 5.34 9.81
CA ASP A 419 -16.30 4.53 9.81
C ASP A 419 -16.77 4.05 8.41
N VAL A 420 -16.13 4.51 7.33
CA VAL A 420 -16.18 3.89 5.99
C VAL A 420 -15.92 2.37 6.04
N ALA A 421 -15.09 1.88 6.98
CA ALA A 421 -14.83 0.46 7.16
C ALA A 421 -15.72 -0.23 8.22
N ALA A 422 -16.51 0.52 9.01
CA ALA A 422 -17.30 -0.03 10.12
C ALA A 422 -18.57 -0.77 9.64
N ARG A 423 -19.14 -0.39 8.50
CA ARG A 423 -20.34 -0.99 7.89
C ARG A 423 -20.14 -1.29 6.40
N GLY A 424 -20.94 -2.17 5.81
CA GLY A 424 -20.97 -2.48 4.37
C GLY A 424 -19.71 -3.06 3.70
N LEU A 425 -18.53 -3.06 4.32
CA LEU A 425 -17.33 -3.69 3.75
C LEU A 425 -17.26 -5.18 4.05
N ASP A 426 -17.07 -5.97 2.98
CA ASP A 426 -16.51 -7.33 3.04
C ASP A 426 -15.03 -7.25 3.43
N ILE A 427 -14.78 -7.25 4.74
CA ILE A 427 -13.46 -7.44 5.33
C ILE A 427 -13.46 -8.85 5.94
N PRO A 428 -12.48 -9.71 5.61
CA PRO A 428 -12.36 -11.03 6.21
C PRO A 428 -12.12 -10.89 7.71
N ASP A 429 -12.36 -11.97 8.45
CA ASP A 429 -12.24 -11.98 9.90
C ASP A 429 -10.88 -11.40 10.35
N VAL A 430 -10.97 -10.44 11.28
CA VAL A 430 -9.83 -9.74 11.87
C VAL A 430 -9.73 -10.11 13.33
N ASP A 431 -8.52 -10.31 13.83
CA ASP A 431 -8.25 -10.83 15.16
C ASP A 431 -8.28 -9.70 16.21
N LEU A 432 -7.90 -8.48 15.79
CA LEU A 432 -7.89 -7.27 16.61
C LEU A 432 -8.65 -6.10 15.96
N VAL A 433 -9.44 -5.38 16.77
CA VAL A 433 -9.97 -4.05 16.47
C VAL A 433 -9.48 -3.06 17.52
N VAL A 434 -8.83 -1.98 17.08
CA VAL A 434 -8.46 -0.84 17.94
C VAL A 434 -9.34 0.36 17.61
N HIS A 435 -10.01 0.95 18.59
CA HIS A 435 -10.60 2.29 18.48
C HIS A 435 -9.51 3.28 18.92
N TYR A 436 -8.79 3.88 17.97
CA TYR A 436 -7.75 4.87 18.25
C TYR A 436 -8.35 6.17 18.80
N GLU A 437 -9.53 6.53 18.28
CA GLU A 437 -10.44 7.49 18.88
C GLU A 437 -11.77 6.82 19.23
N LEU A 438 -12.40 7.26 20.33
CA LEU A 438 -13.74 6.77 20.67
C LEU A 438 -14.76 7.11 19.56
N PRO A 439 -15.69 6.19 19.26
CA PRO A 439 -16.80 6.47 18.35
C PRO A 439 -17.80 7.46 18.96
N GLN A 440 -18.59 8.12 18.12
CA GLN A 440 -19.46 9.20 18.59
C GLN A 440 -20.58 8.71 19.52
N ASP A 441 -21.03 7.48 19.30
CA ASP A 441 -22.20 6.84 19.91
C ASP A 441 -21.98 5.33 20.15
N ALA A 442 -22.92 4.73 20.90
CA ALA A 442 -22.89 3.32 21.28
C ALA A 442 -23.16 2.34 20.12
N GLU A 443 -23.88 2.74 19.07
CA GLU A 443 -24.15 1.88 17.91
C GLU A 443 -22.87 1.74 17.06
N SER A 444 -22.22 2.86 16.77
CA SER A 444 -20.94 2.91 16.05
C SER A 444 -19.84 2.10 16.76
N PHE A 445 -19.81 2.09 18.10
CA PHE A 445 -18.92 1.21 18.86
C PHE A 445 -19.13 -0.27 18.54
N LEU A 446 -20.38 -0.73 18.49
CA LEU A 446 -20.73 -2.12 18.21
C LEU A 446 -20.39 -2.53 16.77
N HIS A 447 -20.56 -1.62 15.80
CA HIS A 447 -20.24 -1.92 14.39
C HIS A 447 -18.73 -1.95 14.12
N ARG A 448 -17.95 -1.06 14.75
CA ARG A 448 -16.48 -1.11 14.72
C ARG A 448 -15.96 -2.39 15.37
N SER A 449 -16.37 -2.68 16.61
CA SER A 449 -15.95 -3.90 17.32
C SER A 449 -16.44 -5.18 16.64
N GLY A 450 -17.64 -5.19 16.07
CA GLY A 450 -18.21 -6.31 15.29
C GLY A 450 -17.55 -6.56 13.92
N ARG A 451 -16.34 -6.03 13.70
CA ARG A 451 -15.41 -6.48 12.65
C ARG A 451 -14.67 -7.76 13.08
N THR A 452 -14.35 -7.90 14.38
CA THR A 452 -13.77 -9.12 14.97
C THR A 452 -14.85 -10.03 15.58
N GLY A 453 -14.47 -11.18 16.15
CA GLY A 453 -15.35 -12.14 16.82
C GLY A 453 -16.35 -12.85 15.88
N ARG A 454 -15.93 -13.13 14.65
CA ARG A 454 -16.78 -13.59 13.54
C ARG A 454 -16.66 -15.10 13.29
N ALA A 455 -17.66 -15.65 12.60
CA ALA A 455 -17.74 -17.06 12.18
C ALA A 455 -17.55 -18.12 13.29
N GLY A 456 -17.70 -17.75 14.56
CA GLY A 456 -17.47 -18.63 15.71
C GLY A 456 -16.06 -18.56 16.30
N LYS A 457 -15.18 -17.70 15.76
CA LYS A 457 -13.88 -17.36 16.38
C LYS A 457 -14.04 -16.29 17.45
N ASP A 458 -13.12 -16.32 18.41
CA ASP A 458 -12.89 -15.22 19.35
C ASP A 458 -12.21 -14.02 18.67
N GLY A 459 -12.21 -12.89 19.37
CA GLY A 459 -11.71 -11.62 18.84
C GLY A 459 -11.46 -10.58 19.93
N VAL A 460 -10.53 -9.66 19.69
CA VAL A 460 -10.13 -8.63 20.66
C VAL A 460 -10.54 -7.24 20.20
N ALA A 461 -11.22 -6.48 21.06
CA ALA A 461 -11.62 -5.09 20.79
C ALA A 461 -11.06 -4.14 21.86
N ILE A 462 -10.14 -3.25 21.48
CA ILE A 462 -9.41 -2.36 22.39
C ILE A 462 -9.79 -0.90 22.12
N ALA A 463 -10.20 -0.17 23.16
CA ALA A 463 -10.56 1.25 23.04
C ALA A 463 -9.55 2.18 23.74
N MET A 464 -8.91 3.07 22.98
CA MET A 464 -8.00 4.09 23.48
C MET A 464 -8.77 5.36 23.84
N PHE A 465 -8.51 5.96 25.00
CA PHE A 465 -9.20 7.18 25.46
C PHE A 465 -8.32 8.05 26.36
N THR A 466 -8.47 9.38 26.31
CA THR A 466 -7.83 10.30 27.27
C THR A 466 -8.60 10.38 28.59
N ARG A 467 -7.97 10.95 29.62
CA ARG A 467 -8.63 11.35 30.89
C ARG A 467 -9.90 12.19 30.68
N ARG A 468 -9.96 13.03 29.63
CA ARG A 468 -11.14 13.86 29.31
C ARG A 468 -12.28 13.02 28.72
N GLU A 469 -11.96 11.96 28.01
CA GLU A 469 -12.90 11.06 27.34
C GLU A 469 -13.42 9.93 28.25
N ALA A 470 -12.87 9.75 29.47
CA ALA A 470 -13.30 8.72 30.41
C ALA A 470 -14.82 8.77 30.72
N GLY A 471 -15.42 9.97 30.76
CA GLY A 471 -16.87 10.15 30.90
C GLY A 471 -17.68 9.67 29.68
N TRP A 472 -17.11 9.79 28.48
CA TRP A 472 -17.69 9.30 27.22
C TRP A 472 -17.60 7.77 27.15
N MET A 473 -16.45 7.20 27.53
CA MET A 473 -16.27 5.75 27.57
C MET A 473 -17.28 5.09 28.54
N LYS A 474 -17.43 5.63 29.76
CA LYS A 474 -18.49 5.21 30.70
C LYS A 474 -19.90 5.24 30.09
N ARG A 475 -20.20 6.26 29.27
CA ARG A 475 -21.49 6.41 28.58
C ARG A 475 -21.70 5.27 27.57
N ILE A 476 -20.73 5.03 26.69
CA ILE A 476 -20.75 3.98 25.66
C ILE A 476 -20.90 2.59 26.31
N LEU A 477 -20.11 2.27 27.34
CA LEU A 477 -20.17 0.97 28.02
C LEU A 477 -21.53 0.71 28.69
N ARG A 478 -22.14 1.75 29.28
CA ARG A 478 -23.49 1.67 29.85
C ARG A 478 -24.56 1.50 28.79
N GLU A 479 -24.48 2.22 27.68
CA GLU A 479 -25.48 2.21 26.61
C GLU A 479 -25.43 0.94 25.75
N THR A 480 -24.26 0.33 25.62
CA THR A 480 -24.09 -1.02 25.04
C THR A 480 -24.39 -2.16 26.03
N GLY A 481 -24.53 -1.85 27.32
CA GLY A 481 -24.68 -2.87 28.38
C GLY A 481 -23.48 -3.84 28.45
N THR A 482 -22.28 -3.39 28.07
CA THR A 482 -21.06 -4.22 28.01
C THR A 482 -20.43 -4.31 29.41
N ALA A 483 -21.00 -5.15 30.26
CA ALA A 483 -20.34 -5.61 31.48
C ALA A 483 -19.17 -6.53 31.12
N GLY A 484 -17.97 -6.23 31.61
CA GLY A 484 -16.77 -7.06 31.38
C GLY A 484 -15.57 -6.34 30.73
N VAL A 485 -15.70 -5.08 30.29
CA VAL A 485 -14.56 -4.37 29.70
C VAL A 485 -13.45 -4.16 30.73
N THR A 486 -12.27 -4.74 30.46
CA THR A 486 -11.12 -4.67 31.35
C THR A 486 -10.23 -3.48 30.98
N LEU A 487 -10.01 -2.58 31.93
CA LEU A 487 -9.01 -1.53 31.79
C LEU A 487 -7.62 -2.15 31.93
N ILE A 488 -6.78 -1.99 30.90
CA ILE A 488 -5.40 -2.47 30.85
C ILE A 488 -4.43 -1.28 30.75
N THR A 489 -3.17 -1.52 31.10
CA THR A 489 -2.06 -0.59 30.84
C THR A 489 -1.63 -0.65 29.36
N ALA A 490 -0.76 0.28 28.94
CA ALA A 490 0.01 0.07 27.70
C ALA A 490 0.94 -1.14 27.87
N PRO A 491 1.25 -1.89 26.79
CA PRO A 491 2.17 -3.02 26.87
C PRO A 491 3.59 -2.60 27.32
N THR A 492 4.29 -3.50 28.00
CA THR A 492 5.70 -3.28 28.40
C THR A 492 6.65 -3.63 27.26
N ALA A 493 7.87 -3.09 27.28
CA ALA A 493 8.90 -3.41 26.28
C ALA A 493 9.19 -4.92 26.19
N VAL A 494 9.14 -5.63 27.33
CA VAL A 494 9.28 -7.09 27.40
C VAL A 494 8.15 -7.78 26.64
N GLN A 495 6.89 -7.41 26.89
CA GLN A 495 5.72 -7.98 26.19
C GLN A 495 5.78 -7.74 24.68
N VAL A 496 6.24 -6.56 24.25
CA VAL A 496 6.45 -6.23 22.83
C VAL A 496 7.53 -7.13 22.20
N MET A 497 8.66 -7.34 22.89
CA MET A 497 9.73 -8.24 22.43
C MET A 497 9.27 -9.71 22.36
N GLU A 498 8.57 -10.21 23.39
CA GLU A 498 8.01 -11.57 23.41
C GLU A 498 6.97 -11.80 22.31
N ALA A 499 6.15 -10.79 22.00
CA ALA A 499 5.17 -10.88 20.92
C ALA A 499 5.86 -10.87 19.55
N ALA A 500 6.84 -9.98 19.34
CA ALA A 500 7.61 -9.93 18.11
C ALA A 500 8.40 -11.23 17.86
N ALA A 501 9.03 -11.81 18.89
CA ALA A 501 9.72 -13.08 18.82
C ALA A 501 8.78 -14.25 18.42
N ARG A 502 7.59 -14.33 19.05
CA ARG A 502 6.56 -15.31 18.69
C ARG A 502 6.11 -15.18 17.23
N GLN A 503 5.89 -13.96 16.74
CA GLN A 503 5.56 -13.73 15.33
C GLN A 503 6.65 -14.21 14.36
N VAL A 504 7.94 -14.12 14.73
CA VAL A 504 9.03 -14.63 13.89
C VAL A 504 9.02 -16.16 13.84
N MET A 505 8.80 -16.84 14.97
CA MET A 505 8.73 -18.31 15.00
C MET A 505 7.64 -18.84 14.06
N THR A 506 6.41 -18.31 14.15
CA THR A 506 5.31 -18.71 13.26
C THR A 506 5.57 -18.43 11.77
N ARG A 507 6.39 -17.43 11.44
CA ARG A 507 6.84 -17.18 10.05
C ARG A 507 7.90 -18.19 9.59
N LEU A 508 8.76 -18.66 10.49
CA LEU A 508 9.79 -19.67 10.19
C LEU A 508 9.18 -21.07 9.97
N ASP A 509 8.15 -21.42 10.75
CA ASP A 509 7.40 -22.69 10.61
C ASP A 509 6.73 -22.81 9.23
N GLY A 510 6.34 -21.68 8.63
CA GLY A 510 5.69 -21.61 7.32
C GLY A 510 6.62 -21.72 6.10
N VAL A 511 7.94 -21.89 6.27
CA VAL A 511 8.89 -21.92 5.15
C VAL A 511 9.04 -23.33 4.58
N GLU A 512 8.71 -23.51 3.30
CA GLU A 512 8.78 -24.80 2.59
C GLU A 512 10.21 -25.35 2.49
N GLU A 513 10.34 -26.68 2.42
CA GLU A 513 11.65 -27.38 2.41
C GLU A 513 12.51 -26.99 1.20
N GLU A 514 11.92 -26.71 0.04
CA GLU A 514 12.65 -26.31 -1.17
C GLU A 514 13.31 -24.93 -0.99
N VAL A 515 12.59 -23.99 -0.38
CA VAL A 515 13.14 -22.67 0.01
C VAL A 515 14.21 -22.82 1.09
N ARG A 516 13.98 -23.65 2.12
CA ARG A 516 14.99 -23.95 3.15
C ARG A 516 16.22 -24.69 2.60
N ALA A 517 16.10 -25.42 1.49
CA ALA A 517 17.22 -26.04 0.78
C ALA A 517 18.05 -25.01 0.02
N PHE A 518 17.43 -23.98 -0.59
CA PHE A 518 18.15 -22.90 -1.28
C PHE A 518 19.06 -22.10 -0.34
N PHE A 519 18.59 -21.75 0.86
CA PHE A 519 19.40 -21.01 1.86
C PHE A 519 20.44 -21.87 2.60
N ARG A 520 20.39 -23.21 2.46
CA ARG A 520 21.27 -24.16 3.17
C ARG A 520 22.78 -23.91 3.02
N PRO A 521 23.32 -23.48 1.86
CA PRO A 521 24.74 -23.13 1.74
C PRO A 521 25.11 -21.84 2.50
N VAL A 522 24.22 -20.85 2.51
CA VAL A 522 24.41 -19.58 3.23
C VAL A 522 24.36 -19.81 4.74
N ALA A 523 23.38 -20.57 5.22
CA ALA A 523 23.28 -20.98 6.62
C ALA A 523 24.56 -21.68 7.09
N ARG A 524 25.08 -22.65 6.32
CA ARG A 524 26.36 -23.31 6.62
C ARG A 524 27.56 -22.34 6.68
N ARG A 525 27.57 -21.28 5.88
CA ARG A 525 28.63 -20.25 5.90
C ARG A 525 28.54 -19.33 7.12
N ILE A 526 27.33 -19.07 7.62
CA ILE A 526 27.10 -18.32 8.87
C ILE A 526 27.51 -19.18 10.08
N LEU A 527 27.06 -20.44 10.13
CA LEU A 527 27.41 -21.41 11.18
C LEU A 527 28.90 -21.82 11.20
N ALA A 528 29.67 -21.43 10.18
CA ALA A 528 31.12 -21.60 10.11
C ALA A 528 31.90 -20.33 10.50
N SER A 529 31.23 -19.21 10.74
CA SER A 529 31.84 -17.92 11.11
C SER A 529 31.33 -17.33 12.43
N ARG A 530 30.30 -17.94 13.03
CA ARG A 530 29.70 -17.59 14.33
C ARG A 530 29.25 -18.84 15.07
N GLU A 531 28.98 -18.70 16.36
CA GLU A 531 28.37 -19.76 17.15
C GLU A 531 26.89 -19.96 16.71
N PRO A 532 26.36 -21.20 16.62
CA PRO A 532 25.01 -21.47 16.14
C PRO A 532 23.84 -20.75 16.84
N ALA A 533 23.87 -20.58 18.16
CA ALA A 533 22.87 -19.82 18.90
C ALA A 533 23.04 -18.31 18.65
N GLU A 534 24.25 -17.75 18.72
CA GLU A 534 24.53 -16.33 18.40
C GLU A 534 24.03 -15.96 16.98
N ALA A 535 24.25 -16.85 16.01
CA ALA A 535 23.76 -16.69 14.65
C ALA A 535 22.23 -16.70 14.54
N LEU A 536 21.55 -17.54 15.35
CA LEU A 536 20.10 -17.63 15.39
C LEU A 536 19.47 -16.45 16.14
N GLU A 537 20.05 -16.03 17.27
CA GLU A 537 19.64 -14.85 18.05
C GLU A 537 19.69 -13.59 17.18
N ALA A 538 20.82 -13.37 16.48
CA ALA A 538 20.96 -12.25 15.55
C ALA A 538 19.96 -12.29 14.39
N ALA A 539 19.64 -13.48 13.88
CA ALA A 539 18.64 -13.66 12.83
C ALA A 539 17.21 -13.41 13.34
N LEU A 540 16.85 -13.91 14.52
CA LEU A 540 15.54 -13.68 15.15
C LEU A 540 15.33 -12.20 15.47
N ALA A 541 16.34 -11.52 16.03
CA ALA A 541 16.31 -10.07 16.25
C ALA A 541 16.07 -9.31 14.93
N ALA A 542 16.87 -9.59 13.89
CA ALA A 542 16.73 -8.96 12.58
C ALA A 542 15.35 -9.19 11.93
N LEU A 543 14.81 -10.42 12.01
CA LEU A 543 13.50 -10.79 11.47
C LEU A 543 12.32 -10.22 12.27
N SER A 544 12.53 -9.93 13.57
CA SER A 544 11.53 -9.26 14.42
C SER A 544 11.40 -7.76 14.13
N GLY A 545 12.39 -7.17 13.45
CA GLY A 545 12.51 -5.72 13.24
C GLY A 545 13.16 -4.96 14.41
N ILE A 546 13.30 -5.60 15.57
CA ILE A 546 13.88 -5.00 16.79
C ILE A 546 15.41 -5.00 16.67
N LYS A 547 15.98 -3.85 16.30
CA LYS A 547 17.44 -3.63 16.19
C LYS A 547 18.10 -3.14 17.48
N GLU A 548 17.31 -2.47 18.31
CA GLU A 548 17.68 -1.90 19.61
C GLU A 548 16.55 -2.21 20.59
N VAL A 549 16.85 -2.39 21.88
CA VAL A 549 15.82 -2.66 22.89
C VAL A 549 14.89 -1.43 22.99
N PRO A 550 13.56 -1.57 22.85
CA PRO A 550 12.64 -0.44 22.92
C PRO A 550 12.80 0.32 24.24
N GLU A 551 12.86 1.66 24.19
CA GLU A 551 12.97 2.46 25.42
C GLU A 551 11.79 2.16 26.35
N PRO A 552 12.06 1.85 27.63
CA PRO A 552 10.99 1.50 28.56
C PRO A 552 10.11 2.71 28.85
N ARG A 553 8.82 2.45 29.09
CA ARG A 553 7.78 3.44 29.34
C ARG A 553 7.27 3.38 30.78
N SER A 554 6.89 4.54 31.32
CA SER A 554 6.14 4.63 32.58
C SER A 554 4.72 4.06 32.44
N LEU A 555 4.24 3.32 33.45
CA LEU A 555 2.84 2.91 33.58
C LEU A 555 1.92 4.03 34.14
N LEU A 556 2.49 5.18 34.55
CA LEU A 556 1.79 6.32 35.13
C LEU A 556 1.71 7.56 34.22
N THR A 557 2.73 7.79 33.39
CA THR A 557 2.82 8.92 32.43
C THR A 557 2.94 8.46 30.97
N GLN A 558 3.32 7.20 30.71
CA GLN A 558 3.59 6.65 29.37
C GLN A 558 4.78 7.31 28.62
N GLU A 559 5.55 8.11 29.36
CA GLU A 559 6.76 8.79 28.93
C GLU A 559 7.92 7.80 28.75
N GLU A 560 8.73 8.04 27.72
CA GLU A 560 9.89 7.22 27.33
C GLU A 560 11.10 7.53 28.23
N GLY A 561 11.98 6.54 28.45
CA GLY A 561 13.13 6.67 29.35
C GLY A 561 12.79 6.69 30.85
N LEU A 562 11.51 6.59 31.21
CA LEU A 562 11.04 6.40 32.59
C LEU A 562 10.51 4.98 32.80
N VAL A 563 10.70 4.43 34.00
CA VAL A 563 10.00 3.23 34.47
C VAL A 563 9.21 3.54 35.73
N THR A 564 8.09 2.84 35.91
CA THR A 564 7.33 2.89 37.15
C THR A 564 7.80 1.78 38.09
N LEU A 565 8.20 2.15 39.31
CA LEU A 565 8.39 1.23 40.42
C LEU A 565 7.18 1.30 41.37
N ARG A 566 6.95 0.25 42.15
CA ARG A 566 5.92 0.16 43.18
C ARG A 566 6.60 -0.05 44.53
N LEU A 567 6.33 0.84 45.48
CA LEU A 567 6.61 0.61 46.90
C LEU A 567 5.33 0.07 47.54
N SER A 568 5.40 -1.11 48.14
CA SER A 568 4.28 -1.77 48.84
C SER A 568 4.61 -1.96 50.32
N GLY A 569 3.58 -2.14 51.15
CA GLY A 569 3.78 -2.45 52.57
C GLY A 569 2.51 -2.43 53.39
N ARG A 570 2.63 -2.75 54.69
CA ARG A 570 1.47 -2.87 55.58
C ARG A 570 0.65 -1.58 55.67
N ARG A 571 -0.68 -1.74 55.67
CA ARG A 571 -1.69 -0.69 55.76
C ARG A 571 -1.29 0.53 56.61
N GLY A 572 -1.40 1.73 56.05
CA GLY A 572 -1.04 2.99 56.70
C GLY A 572 0.44 3.36 56.73
N ARG A 573 1.37 2.46 56.33
CA ARG A 573 2.81 2.81 56.20
C ARG A 573 3.04 3.82 55.09
N ILE A 574 2.48 3.58 53.91
CA ILE A 574 2.64 4.42 52.71
C ILE A 574 1.35 5.22 52.51
N SER A 575 1.24 6.36 53.18
CA SER A 575 0.00 7.18 53.23
C SER A 575 0.07 8.50 52.46
N ARG A 576 1.29 8.98 52.16
CA ARG A 576 1.55 10.29 51.52
C ARG A 576 2.75 10.20 50.57
N PRO A 577 2.74 10.90 49.42
CA PRO A 577 3.87 10.91 48.48
C PRO A 577 5.23 11.28 49.09
N ALA A 578 5.25 12.18 50.09
CA ALA A 578 6.47 12.57 50.79
C ALA A 578 7.18 11.40 51.52
N GLN A 579 6.45 10.33 51.88
CA GLN A 579 7.06 9.12 52.45
C GLN A 579 7.79 8.29 51.38
N VAL A 580 7.22 8.22 50.17
CA VAL A 580 7.87 7.59 49.00
C VAL A 580 9.16 8.34 48.68
N SER A 581 9.12 9.67 48.65
CA SER A 581 10.32 10.49 48.41
C SER A 581 11.39 10.35 49.48
N ALA A 582 11.01 10.10 50.74
CA ALA A 582 11.97 9.84 51.81
C ALA A 582 12.64 8.46 51.69
N VAL A 583 11.85 7.42 51.38
CA VAL A 583 12.35 6.05 51.17
C VAL A 583 13.27 5.99 49.95
N VAL A 584 12.83 6.48 48.79
CA VAL A 584 13.64 6.47 47.56
C VAL A 584 14.87 7.37 47.69
N GLY A 585 14.79 8.47 48.44
CA GLY A 585 15.95 9.29 48.78
C GLY A 585 17.02 8.50 49.55
N GLY A 586 16.61 7.78 50.61
CA GLY A 586 17.53 6.93 51.38
C GLY A 586 18.11 5.77 50.56
N LEU A 587 17.33 5.15 49.66
CA LEU A 587 17.81 4.12 48.76
C LEU A 587 18.79 4.67 47.70
N ALA A 588 18.56 5.87 47.18
CA ALA A 588 19.48 6.55 46.26
C ALA A 588 20.80 6.94 46.95
N ASP A 589 20.73 7.51 48.16
CA ASP A 589 21.91 7.87 48.97
C ASP A 589 22.71 6.61 49.37
N ALA A 590 22.05 5.46 49.55
CA ALA A 590 22.72 4.16 49.79
C ALA A 590 23.34 3.55 48.51
N ALA A 591 22.66 3.66 47.36
CA ALA A 591 23.15 3.16 46.08
C ALA A 591 24.36 3.96 45.54
N ALA A 592 24.40 5.27 45.81
CA ALA A 592 25.49 6.15 45.41
C ALA A 592 25.74 7.25 46.47
N PRO A 593 26.54 6.99 47.51
CA PRO A 593 26.82 7.96 48.57
C PRO A 593 27.42 9.27 48.05
N GLY A 594 26.63 10.36 48.10
CA GLY A 594 27.01 11.68 47.57
C GLY A 594 26.72 11.88 46.08
N GLY A 595 25.99 10.96 45.44
CA GLY A 595 25.55 11.05 44.05
C GLY A 595 24.50 12.13 43.78
N ALA A 596 24.11 12.28 42.52
CA ALA A 596 23.00 13.13 42.13
C ALA A 596 21.66 12.52 42.61
N ARG A 597 20.80 13.35 43.22
CA ARG A 597 19.46 12.92 43.65
C ARG A 597 18.66 12.38 42.47
N VAL A 598 18.15 11.15 42.60
CA VAL A 598 17.20 10.59 41.64
C VAL A 598 15.94 11.46 41.60
N ALA A 599 15.64 12.00 40.42
CA ALA A 599 14.43 12.78 40.20
C ALA A 599 13.22 11.84 40.14
N LEU A 600 12.37 11.90 41.16
CA LEU A 600 11.06 11.24 41.14
C LEU A 600 10.12 11.98 40.18
N GLY A 601 9.52 11.22 39.26
CA GLY A 601 8.47 11.70 38.36
C GLY A 601 7.10 11.71 39.04
N ARG A 602 6.07 11.18 38.37
CA ARG A 602 4.73 11.13 38.96
C ARG A 602 4.70 10.11 40.10
N ILE A 603 3.98 10.43 41.18
CA ILE A 603 3.70 9.50 42.28
C ILE A 603 2.18 9.29 42.33
N ARG A 604 1.74 8.04 42.36
CA ARG A 604 0.35 7.61 42.49
C ARG A 604 0.21 6.66 43.69
N MET A 605 -0.57 7.07 44.69
CA MET A 605 -0.98 6.17 45.77
C MET A 605 -1.86 5.05 45.19
N LEU A 606 -1.65 3.82 45.66
CA LEU A 606 -2.43 2.65 45.27
C LEU A 606 -3.33 2.23 46.45
N PRO A 607 -4.65 2.04 46.23
CA PRO A 607 -5.52 1.44 47.24
C PRO A 607 -5.15 -0.03 47.46
N ALA A 608 -5.60 -0.62 48.57
CA ALA A 608 -5.46 -2.05 48.81
C ALA A 608 -6.15 -2.86 47.70
N LEU A 609 -5.45 -3.87 47.16
CA LEU A 609 -5.89 -4.62 45.97
C LEU A 609 -7.12 -5.51 46.25
N SER A 610 -7.31 -5.93 47.50
CA SER A 610 -8.50 -6.62 47.99
C SER A 610 -8.80 -6.23 49.45
N ALA A 611 -9.91 -6.74 50.00
CA ALA A 611 -10.23 -6.58 51.42
C ALA A 611 -9.39 -7.51 52.34
N GLU A 612 -8.65 -8.45 51.76
CA GLU A 612 -7.95 -9.54 52.45
C GLU A 612 -6.44 -9.29 52.46
N GLU A 613 -5.89 -8.73 51.37
CA GLU A 613 -4.51 -8.24 51.27
C GLU A 613 -4.36 -6.92 52.04
N ARG A 614 -3.62 -6.94 53.15
CA ARG A 614 -3.46 -5.79 54.06
C ARG A 614 -2.38 -4.80 53.62
N GLU A 615 -2.15 -4.68 52.33
CA GLU A 615 -1.06 -3.90 51.75
C GLU A 615 -1.58 -2.67 51.00
N GLU A 616 -1.01 -1.52 51.34
CA GLU A 616 -1.26 -0.22 50.69
C GLU A 616 0.09 0.28 50.16
N GLY A 617 0.09 0.96 49.01
CA GLY A 617 1.33 1.26 48.30
C GLY A 617 1.33 2.57 47.53
N ALA A 618 2.42 2.79 46.81
CA ALA A 618 2.51 3.85 45.82
C ALA A 618 3.33 3.37 44.62
N ALA A 619 2.76 3.55 43.43
CA ALA A 619 3.50 3.51 42.19
C ALA A 619 4.16 4.88 41.96
N PHE A 620 5.37 4.91 41.42
CA PHE A 620 6.07 6.15 41.10
C PHE A 620 7.08 5.98 39.97
N ASP A 621 7.34 7.05 39.23
CA ASP A 621 8.28 7.02 38.10
C ASP A 621 9.70 7.43 38.51
N VAL A 622 10.67 6.75 37.92
CA VAL A 622 12.11 7.06 37.98
C VAL A 622 12.73 6.95 36.58
N PRO A 623 13.83 7.65 36.29
CA PRO A 623 14.62 7.41 35.08
C PRO A 623 15.05 5.94 35.00
N ALA A 624 14.92 5.32 33.83
CA ALA A 624 15.18 3.90 33.63
C ALA A 624 16.58 3.47 34.10
N ALA A 625 17.60 4.31 33.83
CA ALA A 625 18.99 4.08 34.27
C ALA A 625 19.18 4.07 35.80
N ALA A 626 18.25 4.62 36.59
CA ALA A 626 18.33 4.64 38.05
C ALA A 626 17.61 3.44 38.72
N ALA A 627 16.71 2.77 38.00
CA ALA A 627 15.85 1.74 38.59
C ALA A 627 16.60 0.48 39.07
N PRO A 628 17.57 -0.10 38.33
CA PRO A 628 18.31 -1.29 38.81
C PRO A 628 19.08 -1.02 40.10
N ALA A 629 19.67 0.16 40.22
CA ALA A 629 20.41 0.57 41.42
C ALA A 629 19.48 0.76 42.64
N LEU A 630 18.27 1.29 42.43
CA LEU A 630 17.26 1.43 43.49
C LEU A 630 16.70 0.07 43.95
N LEU A 631 16.50 -0.87 43.02
CA LEU A 631 16.04 -2.23 43.34
C LEU A 631 17.11 -3.01 44.11
N ALA A 632 18.36 -3.03 43.64
CA ALA A 632 19.47 -3.68 44.34
C ALA A 632 19.71 -3.06 45.74
N ALA A 633 19.61 -1.73 45.88
CA ALA A 633 19.71 -1.07 47.17
C ALA A 633 18.51 -1.38 48.09
N ALA A 634 17.31 -1.65 47.55
CA ALA A 634 16.15 -2.07 48.32
C ALA A 634 16.29 -3.51 48.84
N GLU A 635 16.77 -4.43 48.02
CA GLU A 635 17.08 -5.82 48.40
C GLU A 635 18.17 -5.89 49.48
N ALA A 636 19.21 -5.07 49.36
CA ALA A 636 20.28 -4.98 50.36
C ALA A 636 19.87 -4.22 51.65
N SER A 637 18.72 -3.54 51.68
CA SER A 637 18.33 -2.68 52.80
C SER A 637 17.59 -3.44 53.91
N THR A 638 18.34 -3.80 54.95
CA THR A 638 17.79 -4.31 56.22
C THR A 638 16.80 -3.34 56.88
N ASP A 639 16.99 -2.02 56.70
CA ASP A 639 16.08 -0.99 57.20
C ASP A 639 14.76 -0.91 56.43
N LEU A 640 14.75 -1.21 55.12
CA LEU A 640 13.53 -1.28 54.32
C LEU A 640 12.71 -2.53 54.71
N ALA A 641 13.36 -3.69 54.75
CA ALA A 641 12.77 -4.95 55.19
C ALA A 641 12.26 -4.86 56.64
N GLY A 642 13.04 -4.27 57.55
CA GLY A 642 12.67 -4.05 58.95
C GLY A 642 11.46 -3.12 59.16
N GLN A 643 11.15 -2.25 58.19
CA GLN A 643 9.93 -1.44 58.19
C GLN A 643 8.69 -2.17 57.65
N GLY A 644 8.87 -3.34 57.03
CA GLY A 644 7.80 -4.07 56.34
C GLY A 644 7.38 -3.37 55.04
N LEU A 645 8.39 -2.92 54.28
CA LEU A 645 8.26 -2.30 52.96
C LEU A 645 8.96 -3.17 51.91
N THR A 646 8.38 -3.26 50.71
CA THR A 646 8.97 -3.91 49.53
C THR A 646 8.98 -2.93 48.36
N LEU A 647 9.98 -3.03 47.49
CA LEU A 647 10.09 -2.25 46.26
C LEU A 647 10.18 -3.22 45.08
N ASP A 648 9.29 -3.08 44.11
CA ASP A 648 9.23 -3.94 42.92
C ASP A 648 8.94 -3.13 41.64
N MET A 649 9.06 -3.78 40.48
CA MET A 649 8.71 -3.22 39.18
C MET A 649 7.50 -3.97 38.61
N PRO A 650 6.28 -3.41 38.71
CA PRO A 650 5.06 -4.15 38.36
C PRO A 650 4.78 -4.11 36.85
N ASP A 651 4.26 -5.21 36.28
CA ASP A 651 3.83 -5.25 34.87
C ASP A 651 2.52 -4.49 34.60
N THR A 652 1.66 -4.36 35.62
CA THR A 652 0.37 -3.67 35.54
C THR A 652 0.08 -2.90 36.82
N LEU A 653 -0.81 -1.90 36.73
CA LEU A 653 -1.29 -1.14 37.89
C LEU A 653 -2.81 -1.29 38.02
N PRO A 654 -3.36 -1.29 39.25
CA PRO A 654 -4.81 -1.28 39.45
C PRO A 654 -5.44 -0.03 38.80
N PRO A 655 -6.69 -0.10 38.30
CA PRO A 655 -7.39 1.04 37.73
C PRO A 655 -7.37 2.30 38.61
N GLU A 656 -7.38 3.49 38.01
CA GLU A 656 -7.79 4.70 38.74
C GLU A 656 -9.26 4.52 39.16
N GLU A 657 -9.58 4.73 40.45
CA GLU A 657 -10.89 4.38 41.05
C GLU A 657 -12.09 5.02 40.34
N ASP A 658 -11.86 6.13 39.63
CA ASP A 658 -12.79 6.79 38.73
C ASP A 658 -13.62 5.84 37.85
N LEU A 659 -13.15 4.65 37.50
CA LEU A 659 -13.85 3.71 36.62
C LEU A 659 -14.60 2.54 37.33
N ARG A 660 -14.47 2.34 38.65
CA ARG A 660 -15.12 1.21 39.37
C ARG A 660 -15.75 1.62 40.71
N GLY A 661 -17.03 2.01 40.67
CA GLY A 661 -17.87 2.31 41.84
C GLY A 661 -18.06 3.82 42.10
N GLY A 662 -19.08 4.26 42.85
CA GLY A 662 -20.21 3.54 43.42
C GLY A 662 -21.35 4.51 43.80
N TYR A 663 -22.56 4.01 44.03
CA TYR A 663 -23.71 4.84 44.41
C TYR A 663 -23.57 5.36 45.85
N GLY A 664 -23.51 6.69 46.02
CA GLY A 664 -23.55 7.34 47.34
C GLY A 664 -23.97 8.82 47.21
N GLY A 665 -25.15 9.17 47.73
CA GLY A 665 -25.66 10.54 47.68
C GLY A 665 -25.15 11.37 48.86
N GLY A 666 -24.45 12.48 48.59
CA GLY A 666 -24.02 13.44 49.60
C GLY A 666 -23.36 14.65 48.94
N GLY A 667 -23.93 15.85 49.13
CA GLY A 667 -23.41 17.08 48.52
C GLY A 667 -22.28 17.71 49.34
N GLY A 668 -21.28 18.27 48.66
CA GLY A 668 -20.19 19.01 49.29
C GLY A 668 -19.45 19.91 48.30
N SER A 669 -19.51 21.23 48.51
CA SER A 669 -18.69 22.20 47.78
C SER A 669 -17.33 22.35 48.47
N GLY A 670 -16.24 22.42 47.72
CA GLY A 670 -14.88 22.55 48.27
C GLY A 670 -13.78 22.56 47.21
N GLY A 671 -13.58 23.69 46.55
CA GLY A 671 -12.47 23.87 45.59
C GLY A 671 -11.17 24.31 46.27
N TYR A 672 -10.03 23.81 45.78
CA TYR A 672 -8.70 24.25 46.21
C TYR A 672 -7.73 24.40 45.03
N SER A 673 -7.59 25.64 44.53
CA SER A 673 -6.36 26.09 43.86
C SER A 673 -5.37 26.55 44.91
N ASN A 674 -4.09 26.18 44.83
CA ASN A 674 -3.05 26.77 45.67
C ASN A 674 -1.65 26.71 45.03
N ASP A 675 -1.39 27.60 44.07
CA ASP A 675 -0.05 27.84 43.54
C ASP A 675 0.88 28.38 44.62
N ARG A 676 2.03 27.72 44.83
CA ARG A 676 3.03 28.15 45.82
C ARG A 676 3.91 29.27 45.25
N ARG A 677 3.90 30.44 45.91
CA ARG A 677 4.89 31.51 45.70
C ARG A 677 5.87 31.60 46.86
N SER A 678 7.17 31.49 46.56
CA SER A 678 8.27 32.01 47.40
C SER A 678 9.61 31.96 46.64
N SER A 679 10.56 32.91 46.73
CA SER A 679 10.51 34.39 46.78
C SER A 679 11.94 34.94 46.99
N SER A 680 12.62 35.42 45.94
CA SER A 680 13.80 36.31 46.02
C SER A 680 14.26 36.72 44.60
N GLY A 681 14.65 37.97 44.29
CA GLY A 681 14.59 39.21 45.08
C GLY A 681 15.23 40.41 44.33
N SER A 682 15.05 41.63 44.89
CA SER A 682 15.75 42.89 44.56
C SER A 682 15.57 43.57 43.17
N GLY A 683 15.25 44.87 43.18
CA GLY A 683 15.39 45.81 42.05
C GLY A 683 14.27 46.87 41.94
N GLY A 684 14.58 48.16 42.12
CA GLY A 684 13.62 49.29 41.93
C GLY A 684 13.57 49.81 40.48
N GLY A 685 12.76 50.82 40.11
CA GLY A 685 11.76 51.59 40.87
C GLY A 685 11.30 52.87 40.13
N TYR A 686 10.37 53.64 40.73
CA TYR A 686 9.94 55.03 40.42
C TYR A 686 8.98 55.31 39.22
N GLY A 687 8.13 56.36 39.37
CA GLY A 687 7.13 56.88 38.40
C GLY A 687 5.74 56.20 38.46
N ARG A 688 4.57 56.79 38.78
CA ARG A 688 3.98 58.15 38.69
C ARG A 688 3.91 58.70 37.26
N ARG A 689 2.77 59.20 36.73
CA ARG A 689 1.41 59.50 37.27
C ARG A 689 0.33 59.45 36.12
N PRO A 690 -1.00 59.50 36.40
CA PRO A 690 -2.08 59.24 35.42
C PRO A 690 -2.96 60.47 35.05
N ALA A 691 -4.13 60.20 34.42
CA ALA A 691 -5.23 61.10 33.96
C ALA A 691 -5.03 61.72 32.57
N SER A 692 -6.05 62.07 31.77
CA SER A 692 -7.54 61.95 31.79
C SER A 692 -8.02 61.77 30.32
N GLY A 693 -9.18 61.23 29.93
CA GLY A 693 -10.57 61.45 30.37
C GLY A 693 -11.36 62.16 29.23
N GLY A 694 -12.64 61.85 29.03
CA GLY A 694 -13.44 62.47 27.95
C GLY A 694 -14.73 61.72 27.61
N SER A 695 -15.88 62.22 28.04
CA SER A 695 -17.21 61.62 27.85
C SER A 695 -18.01 62.31 26.74
N GLY A 696 -18.83 61.57 26.00
CA GLY A 696 -19.84 62.11 25.07
C GLY A 696 -21.04 61.17 24.91
N SER A 697 -22.26 61.69 24.97
CA SER A 697 -23.53 60.94 24.89
C SER A 697 -24.46 61.55 23.82
N GLY A 698 -25.28 60.75 23.14
CA GLY A 698 -25.97 61.19 21.91
C GLY A 698 -27.14 60.32 21.39
N TYR A 699 -28.11 60.03 22.26
CA TYR A 699 -29.52 59.61 22.02
C TYR A 699 -30.12 59.40 20.59
N ARG A 700 -31.02 58.39 20.51
CA ARG A 700 -32.26 58.30 19.65
C ARG A 700 -32.06 58.00 18.14
N SER A 701 -33.01 57.39 17.39
CA SER A 701 -34.27 56.69 17.72
C SER A 701 -34.90 55.95 16.51
N GLY A 702 -35.20 54.65 16.66
CA GLY A 702 -36.38 53.93 16.09
C GLY A 702 -36.58 53.78 14.57
N GLY A 703 -37.45 52.83 14.18
CA GLY A 703 -38.10 52.77 12.86
C GLY A 703 -37.93 51.46 12.07
N ASP A 704 -39.01 50.68 11.92
CA ASP A 704 -39.05 49.45 11.11
C ASP A 704 -39.31 49.74 9.61
N ARG A 705 -38.63 49.02 8.70
CA ARG A 705 -39.23 48.03 7.75
C ARG A 705 -38.32 47.61 6.58
N TRP A 706 -38.06 46.30 6.53
CA TRP A 706 -38.12 45.41 5.35
C TRP A 706 -37.94 46.00 3.93
N SER A 707 -36.82 45.68 3.25
CA SER A 707 -36.81 44.95 1.94
C SER A 707 -35.41 44.82 1.31
N GLY A 708 -35.17 43.69 0.64
CA GLY A 708 -34.40 43.62 -0.62
C GLY A 708 -32.86 43.61 -0.61
N ASN A 709 -32.30 42.43 -0.86
CA ASN A 709 -31.10 42.17 -1.71
C ASN A 709 -29.68 42.55 -1.19
N GLY A 710 -28.66 41.86 -1.71
CA GLY A 710 -27.23 42.19 -1.54
C GLY A 710 -26.37 41.03 -0.99
N GLY A 711 -25.41 40.55 -1.78
CA GLY A 711 -24.52 39.44 -1.41
C GLY A 711 -23.10 39.85 -0.97
N ASN A 712 -22.30 38.85 -0.61
CA ASN A 712 -20.84 38.83 -0.43
C ASN A 712 -20.16 39.96 0.36
N LYS A 713 -19.63 39.61 1.54
CA LYS A 713 -18.17 39.62 1.79
C LYS A 713 -17.80 38.83 3.05
N TRP A 714 -16.65 38.17 3.00
CA TRP A 714 -15.87 37.80 4.19
C TRP A 714 -14.73 38.81 4.31
N GLU A 715 -14.47 39.34 5.50
CA GLU A 715 -13.32 40.20 5.76
C GLU A 715 -12.13 39.38 6.23
N GLY A 716 -10.92 39.81 5.85
CA GLY A 716 -9.67 39.15 6.22
C GLY A 716 -8.61 40.17 6.61
N GLY A 717 -7.91 39.88 7.70
CA GLY A 717 -6.78 40.64 8.22
C GLY A 717 -6.45 40.16 9.64
N GLY A 718 -5.19 40.08 10.07
CA GLY A 718 -3.94 40.38 9.40
C GLY A 718 -2.89 40.73 10.47
N GLY A 719 -1.81 39.95 10.61
CA GLY A 719 -1.00 40.02 11.85
C GLY A 719 0.28 39.19 11.89
N ASP A 720 1.09 39.31 10.85
CA ASP A 720 2.57 39.21 10.84
C ASP A 720 3.31 38.42 11.96
N ARG A 721 4.05 37.37 11.57
CA ARG A 721 5.36 37.12 12.19
C ARG A 721 6.36 36.33 11.32
N ASN A 722 7.32 37.07 10.80
CA ASN A 722 8.56 36.61 10.16
C ASN A 722 9.29 35.46 10.91
N ARG A 723 9.39 34.27 10.29
CA ARG A 723 10.40 33.23 10.56
C ARG A 723 10.84 32.57 9.24
N ARG A 724 12.15 32.36 9.09
CA ARG A 724 12.73 31.65 7.93
C ARG A 724 12.42 30.15 8.00
N PRO A 725 11.99 29.50 6.90
CA PRO A 725 12.11 28.04 6.79
C PRO A 725 13.59 27.65 6.62
N SER A 726 14.03 26.61 7.30
CA SER A 726 15.29 25.93 7.00
C SER A 726 15.11 25.07 5.74
N SER A 727 16.13 25.01 4.89
CA SER A 727 16.14 24.24 3.64
C SER A 727 16.18 22.73 3.92
N GLY A 728 15.01 22.13 4.13
CA GLY A 728 14.82 20.68 4.17
C GLY A 728 14.46 20.14 2.78
N GLY A 729 15.45 19.73 1.99
CA GLY A 729 15.19 19.02 0.73
C GLY A 729 14.49 17.68 0.99
N ALA A 730 13.66 17.24 0.03
CA ALA A 730 12.91 15.99 0.12
C ALA A 730 13.85 14.79 0.35
N ARG A 731 13.80 14.20 1.55
CA ARG A 731 14.59 13.02 1.91
C ARG A 731 14.03 11.77 1.25
N ARG A 732 14.47 11.46 0.02
CA ARG A 732 14.46 10.06 -0.44
C ARG A 732 15.32 9.24 0.52
N SER A 733 14.83 8.07 0.94
CA SER A 733 15.47 7.24 1.97
C SER A 733 16.68 6.49 1.42
N SER A 734 17.87 6.84 1.90
CA SER A 734 19.12 6.15 1.58
C SER A 734 19.04 4.67 1.96
N SER A 735 19.17 3.78 0.97
CA SER A 735 19.05 2.34 1.15
C SER A 735 19.86 1.62 0.06
N SER A 736 20.75 0.72 0.49
CA SER A 736 21.71 0.06 -0.41
C SER A 736 21.04 -0.98 -1.31
N TRP A 737 21.77 -1.49 -2.30
CA TRP A 737 21.31 -2.54 -3.22
C TRP A 737 20.56 -3.72 -2.56
N GLY A 738 20.94 -4.13 -1.35
CA GLY A 738 20.28 -5.20 -0.61
C GLY A 738 18.83 -4.90 -0.16
N ASP A 739 18.39 -3.64 -0.20
CA ASP A 739 17.02 -3.22 0.10
C ASP A 739 16.09 -3.24 -1.14
N ALA A 740 16.59 -3.53 -2.35
CA ALA A 740 15.82 -3.44 -3.60
C ALA A 740 14.55 -4.31 -3.64
N GLN A 741 14.47 -5.37 -2.82
CA GLN A 741 13.27 -6.19 -2.62
C GLN A 741 12.02 -5.41 -2.16
N LYS A 742 12.15 -4.14 -1.77
CA LYS A 742 11.04 -3.26 -1.39
C LYS A 742 10.17 -2.78 -2.55
N PHE A 743 10.61 -2.94 -3.80
CA PHE A 743 9.88 -2.54 -5.01
C PHE A 743 9.31 -3.73 -5.80
N GLY A 744 8.81 -4.76 -5.10
CA GLY A 744 8.20 -5.95 -5.70
C GLY A 744 6.84 -5.71 -6.37
N GLY A 745 6.82 -4.98 -7.48
CA GLY A 745 5.68 -4.82 -8.39
C GLY A 745 6.05 -4.02 -9.63
N ASP A 746 5.37 -4.29 -10.75
CA ASP A 746 5.62 -3.76 -12.10
C ASP A 746 5.47 -2.23 -12.25
N TRP A 747 6.25 -1.41 -11.54
CA TRP A 747 6.19 0.04 -11.69
C TRP A 747 6.91 0.50 -12.96
N ILE A 748 6.43 1.61 -13.50
CA ILE A 748 6.90 2.20 -14.75
C ILE A 748 7.13 3.68 -14.47
N GLY A 749 8.39 4.06 -14.23
CA GLY A 749 8.79 5.47 -14.23
C GLY A 749 9.17 5.90 -15.64
N THR A 750 8.76 7.07 -16.09
CA THR A 750 9.13 7.60 -17.42
C THR A 750 9.76 8.98 -17.27
N GLU A 751 10.91 9.19 -17.90
CA GLU A 751 11.62 10.47 -17.88
C GLU A 751 11.70 11.03 -19.31
N HIS A 752 11.41 12.31 -19.52
CA HIS A 752 11.52 12.91 -20.86
C HIS A 752 11.96 14.38 -20.84
N GLU A 753 13.02 14.67 -21.57
CA GLU A 753 13.56 16.02 -21.77
C GLU A 753 12.96 16.68 -23.01
N LYS A 754 12.86 18.01 -22.98
CA LYS A 754 12.22 18.82 -24.01
C LYS A 754 13.07 20.07 -24.30
N LEU A 755 13.33 20.38 -25.58
CA LEU A 755 14.09 21.57 -25.98
C LEU A 755 13.21 22.82 -26.08
N GLY A 756 13.34 23.74 -25.12
CA GLY A 756 12.66 25.03 -25.17
C GLY A 756 13.28 25.98 -26.20
N TYR A 757 12.48 26.85 -26.81
CA TYR A 757 12.91 27.92 -27.73
C TYR A 757 11.99 29.15 -27.64
N SER A 758 12.49 30.34 -27.98
CA SER A 758 11.67 31.56 -28.06
C SER A 758 10.71 31.53 -29.25
N LYS A 759 9.43 31.85 -29.04
CA LYS A 759 8.45 31.98 -30.16
C LYS A 759 8.80 33.13 -31.12
N ALA A 760 9.62 34.09 -30.68
CA ALA A 760 10.13 35.16 -31.54
C ALA A 760 11.43 34.74 -32.26
N PRO A 761 11.60 35.09 -33.55
CA PRO A 761 12.89 35.00 -34.23
C PRO A 761 14.00 35.74 -33.45
N PRO A 762 15.23 35.20 -33.39
CA PRO A 762 15.77 34.10 -34.18
C PRO A 762 15.47 32.68 -33.63
N HIS A 763 14.51 32.52 -32.69
CA HIS A 763 14.22 31.25 -32.00
C HIS A 763 15.35 30.78 -31.07
N ALA A 764 15.97 31.74 -30.36
CA ALA A 764 17.00 31.48 -29.35
C ALA A 764 16.52 30.56 -28.22
N ARG A 765 17.45 29.80 -27.63
CA ARG A 765 17.21 28.98 -26.42
C ARG A 765 16.83 29.89 -25.23
N PRO A 766 15.83 29.53 -24.39
CA PRO A 766 15.36 30.39 -23.31
C PRO A 766 16.40 30.66 -22.24
N THR A 767 16.41 31.89 -21.70
CA THR A 767 17.24 32.21 -20.53
C THR A 767 16.70 31.55 -19.26
N HIS A 768 17.53 31.47 -18.22
CA HIS A 768 17.08 30.98 -16.91
C HIS A 768 15.90 31.81 -16.35
N ASP A 769 15.85 33.12 -16.60
CA ASP A 769 14.72 33.97 -16.17
C ASP A 769 13.41 33.55 -16.85
N GLN A 770 13.42 33.33 -18.18
CA GLN A 770 12.24 32.86 -18.91
C GLN A 770 11.78 31.47 -18.42
N ILE A 771 12.72 30.58 -18.11
CA ILE A 771 12.39 29.26 -17.54
C ILE A 771 11.87 29.40 -16.10
N SER A 772 12.43 30.31 -15.29
CA SER A 772 11.90 30.66 -13.96
C SER A 772 10.46 31.13 -14.04
N ASP A 773 10.11 31.95 -15.02
CA ASP A 773 8.74 32.44 -15.22
C ASP A 773 7.81 31.32 -15.71
N LEU A 774 8.28 30.43 -16.58
CA LEU A 774 7.52 29.21 -16.96
C LEU A 774 7.21 28.35 -15.71
N LEU A 775 8.21 28.04 -14.89
CA LEU A 775 8.02 27.28 -13.65
C LEU A 775 7.08 28.02 -12.67
N THR A 776 7.04 29.36 -12.71
CA THR A 776 6.11 30.18 -11.90
C THR A 776 4.66 30.02 -12.38
N HIS A 777 4.43 29.99 -13.68
CA HIS A 777 3.09 29.77 -14.25
C HIS A 777 2.56 28.35 -13.97
N ILE A 778 3.43 27.33 -14.06
CA ILE A 778 3.13 25.94 -13.71
C ILE A 778 2.75 25.86 -12.22
N HIS A 779 3.66 26.28 -11.32
CA HIS A 779 3.44 26.36 -9.86
C HIS A 779 2.11 27.04 -9.47
N SER A 780 1.81 28.18 -10.09
CA SER A 780 0.62 28.98 -9.77
C SER A 780 -0.70 28.32 -10.19
N SER A 781 -0.67 27.18 -10.89
CA SER A 781 -1.86 26.54 -11.46
C SER A 781 -2.23 25.20 -10.83
N ASN A 782 -1.28 24.28 -10.58
CA ASN A 782 -1.59 22.89 -10.17
C ASN A 782 -0.80 22.38 -8.95
N GLY A 783 -0.48 23.23 -7.97
CA GLY A 783 -0.04 22.76 -6.64
C GLY A 783 1.39 22.19 -6.56
N TRP A 784 2.22 22.39 -7.60
CA TRP A 784 3.65 22.08 -7.57
C TRP A 784 4.41 22.93 -6.54
N GLU A 785 5.43 22.37 -5.89
CA GLU A 785 6.37 23.10 -5.03
C GLU A 785 7.69 23.44 -5.75
N TYR A 786 8.35 24.55 -5.40
CA TYR A 786 9.61 24.96 -6.02
C TYR A 786 10.83 24.18 -5.54
N ILE A 787 11.61 23.62 -6.48
CA ILE A 787 12.97 23.16 -6.21
C ILE A 787 13.92 24.34 -6.42
N MET A 788 14.70 24.67 -5.38
CA MET A 788 15.54 25.87 -5.32
C MET A 788 17.02 25.55 -5.12
N GLU A 789 17.91 26.22 -5.87
CA GLU A 789 19.35 26.25 -5.57
C GLU A 789 19.75 27.69 -5.20
N GLY A 790 20.01 27.92 -3.90
CA GLY A 790 20.26 29.24 -3.34
C GLY A 790 19.06 30.19 -3.49
N LYS A 791 19.03 30.96 -4.59
CA LYS A 791 17.90 31.84 -4.96
C LYS A 791 17.27 31.49 -6.32
N ALA A 792 17.87 30.59 -7.09
CA ALA A 792 17.38 30.21 -8.41
C ALA A 792 16.31 29.11 -8.28
N LYS A 793 15.18 29.27 -8.99
CA LYS A 793 14.24 28.17 -9.26
C LYS A 793 14.91 27.23 -10.26
N ILE A 794 15.08 25.96 -9.91
CA ILE A 794 15.78 24.96 -10.74
C ILE A 794 14.93 23.74 -11.10
N GLY A 795 13.66 23.75 -10.69
CA GLY A 795 12.69 22.70 -10.94
C GLY A 795 11.42 22.87 -10.11
N LEU A 796 10.54 21.88 -10.18
CA LEU A 796 9.29 21.75 -9.43
C LEU A 796 9.10 20.31 -8.96
N ALA A 797 8.32 20.10 -7.90
CA ALA A 797 7.90 18.77 -7.43
C ALA A 797 6.40 18.72 -7.14
N HIS A 798 5.72 17.63 -7.50
CA HIS A 798 4.28 17.43 -7.25
C HIS A 798 3.94 15.93 -7.27
N ASP A 799 3.25 15.41 -6.26
CA ASP A 799 2.67 14.05 -6.21
C ASP A 799 3.58 12.92 -6.75
N GLY A 800 4.87 12.97 -6.41
CA GLY A 800 5.89 11.99 -6.80
C GLY A 800 6.66 12.32 -8.09
N GLN A 801 6.14 13.22 -8.92
CA GLN A 801 6.79 13.76 -10.12
C GLN A 801 7.79 14.88 -9.77
N THR A 802 8.81 15.04 -10.62
CA THR A 802 9.71 16.20 -10.61
C THR A 802 9.91 16.78 -12.00
N VAL A 803 9.77 18.10 -12.13
CA VAL A 803 10.24 18.84 -13.32
C VAL A 803 11.62 19.39 -13.00
N THR A 804 12.63 19.12 -13.82
CA THR A 804 14.00 19.58 -13.56
C THR A 804 14.65 20.19 -14.80
N LEU A 805 15.71 20.99 -14.59
CA LEU A 805 16.43 21.69 -15.66
C LEU A 805 17.82 21.10 -15.88
N GLU A 806 18.10 20.65 -17.10
CA GLU A 806 19.42 20.17 -17.53
C GLU A 806 20.34 21.32 -18.00
N PRO A 807 21.65 21.11 -18.25
CA PRO A 807 22.65 22.18 -18.30
C PRO A 807 22.35 23.34 -19.24
N GLY A 808 21.73 23.05 -20.40
CA GLY A 808 21.31 24.03 -21.41
C GLY A 808 19.86 24.50 -21.29
N GLY A 809 19.18 24.23 -20.17
CA GLY A 809 17.78 24.61 -19.98
C GLY A 809 16.78 23.67 -20.66
N GLN A 810 17.21 22.46 -21.09
CA GLN A 810 16.26 21.40 -21.42
C GLN A 810 15.39 21.13 -20.18
N THR A 811 14.09 20.95 -20.38
CA THR A 811 13.14 20.76 -19.27
C THR A 811 12.70 19.30 -19.23
N GLU A 812 13.23 18.58 -18.24
CA GLU A 812 12.89 17.21 -17.93
C GLU A 812 11.57 17.16 -17.15
N LEU A 813 10.72 16.17 -17.43
CA LEU A 813 9.83 15.59 -16.41
C LEU A 813 10.40 14.22 -16.07
N SER A 814 10.67 13.98 -14.79
CA SER A 814 10.83 12.65 -14.21
C SER A 814 9.48 12.28 -13.55
N GLY A 815 8.74 11.36 -14.18
CA GLY A 815 7.40 10.96 -13.77
C GLY A 815 7.37 10.14 -12.48
N ALA A 816 6.16 9.94 -11.93
CA ALA A 816 5.96 9.06 -10.79
C ALA A 816 6.20 7.57 -11.17
N PRO A 817 6.46 6.68 -10.21
CA PRO A 817 6.36 5.25 -10.44
C PRO A 817 4.88 4.87 -10.64
N LEU A 818 4.50 4.50 -11.87
CA LEU A 818 3.10 4.25 -12.24
C LEU A 818 2.85 2.77 -12.59
N PRO A 819 1.64 2.22 -12.30
CA PRO A 819 1.40 0.77 -12.37
C PRO A 819 1.00 0.25 -13.76
N ASP A 820 0.67 1.16 -14.69
CA ASP A 820 0.17 0.85 -16.01
C ASP A 820 0.53 1.97 -17.02
N LEU A 821 0.66 1.59 -18.29
CA LEU A 821 1.00 2.49 -19.39
C LEU A 821 -0.13 3.48 -19.70
N HIS A 822 -1.37 3.20 -19.28
CA HIS A 822 -2.45 4.18 -19.35
C HIS A 822 -2.23 5.33 -18.35
N ALA A 823 -1.61 5.10 -17.20
CA ALA A 823 -1.26 6.10 -16.21
C ALA A 823 -0.11 6.96 -16.71
N VAL A 824 0.98 6.35 -17.20
CA VAL A 824 2.10 7.07 -17.85
C VAL A 824 1.59 7.98 -18.97
N ALA A 825 0.68 7.47 -19.81
CA ALA A 825 0.08 8.22 -20.90
C ALA A 825 -0.84 9.37 -20.45
N ARG A 826 -1.46 9.29 -19.25
CA ARG A 826 -2.21 10.40 -18.63
C ARG A 826 -1.26 11.45 -18.08
N GLU A 827 -0.34 11.05 -17.21
CA GLU A 827 0.64 11.94 -16.57
C GLU A 827 1.42 12.77 -17.60
N THR A 828 2.00 12.09 -18.60
CA THR A 828 2.74 12.74 -19.69
C THR A 828 1.85 13.76 -20.41
N ARG A 829 0.59 13.44 -20.68
CA ARG A 829 -0.35 14.34 -21.39
C ARG A 829 -0.76 15.53 -20.54
N GLU A 830 -1.00 15.31 -19.25
CA GLU A 830 -1.41 16.35 -18.30
C GLU A 830 -0.26 17.35 -18.09
N HIS A 831 0.98 16.87 -17.92
CA HIS A 831 2.18 17.70 -17.90
C HIS A 831 2.40 18.48 -19.20
N LEU A 832 2.33 17.83 -20.38
CA LEU A 832 2.49 18.51 -21.67
C LEU A 832 1.43 19.61 -21.89
N LEU A 833 0.19 19.37 -21.47
CA LEU A 833 -0.90 20.36 -21.52
C LEU A 833 -0.71 21.50 -20.51
N GLU A 834 -0.09 21.27 -19.36
CA GLU A 834 0.29 22.31 -18.40
C GLU A 834 1.45 23.17 -18.93
N VAL A 835 2.54 22.56 -19.37
CA VAL A 835 3.69 23.26 -19.97
C VAL A 835 3.24 24.11 -21.16
N ARG A 836 2.36 23.59 -22.03
CA ARG A 836 1.83 24.35 -23.17
C ARG A 836 1.09 25.62 -22.75
N LYS A 837 0.24 25.57 -21.72
CA LYS A 837 -0.46 26.75 -21.19
C LYS A 837 0.53 27.79 -20.64
N ALA A 838 1.55 27.35 -19.91
CA ALA A 838 2.58 28.24 -19.36
C ALA A 838 3.45 28.87 -20.48
N CYS A 839 3.75 28.12 -21.54
CA CYS A 839 4.50 28.59 -22.71
C CYS A 839 3.82 29.76 -23.44
N ASP A 840 2.48 29.82 -23.46
CA ASP A 840 1.74 30.92 -24.08
C ASP A 840 1.82 32.22 -23.27
N ALA A 841 2.02 32.16 -21.95
CA ALA A 841 2.22 33.34 -21.11
C ALA A 841 3.64 33.93 -21.20
N VAL A 842 4.65 33.08 -21.40
CA VAL A 842 6.09 33.43 -21.35
C VAL A 842 6.68 33.76 -22.73
N GLY A 843 5.99 33.41 -23.82
CA GLY A 843 6.49 33.65 -25.18
C GLY A 843 7.56 32.66 -25.66
N ILE A 844 7.68 31.51 -24.99
CA ILE A 844 8.52 30.37 -25.41
C ILE A 844 7.63 29.21 -25.88
N ASP A 845 8.20 28.23 -26.55
CA ASP A 845 7.58 26.94 -26.89
C ASP A 845 8.60 25.82 -26.72
N TYR A 846 8.19 24.56 -26.92
CA TYR A 846 9.10 23.41 -26.87
C TYR A 846 9.04 22.58 -28.16
N MET A 847 10.19 22.00 -28.51
CA MET A 847 10.40 21.14 -29.67
C MET A 847 10.74 19.71 -29.24
N ASN A 848 10.07 18.75 -29.86
CA ASN A 848 10.20 17.32 -29.60
C ASN A 848 11.21 16.68 -30.56
N ILE A 849 12.50 16.91 -30.29
CA ILE A 849 13.66 16.46 -31.08
C ILE A 849 14.78 15.97 -30.15
N GLY A 850 15.63 15.05 -30.61
CA GLY A 850 16.71 14.48 -29.81
C GLY A 850 17.95 15.35 -29.63
N PHE A 851 18.11 16.40 -30.44
CA PHE A 851 19.27 17.29 -30.42
C PHE A 851 18.94 18.69 -30.96
N ASP A 852 19.61 19.74 -30.47
CA ASP A 852 19.42 21.11 -30.94
C ASP A 852 19.84 21.26 -32.42
N PRO A 853 18.88 21.52 -33.33
CA PRO A 853 19.17 21.54 -34.76
C PRO A 853 19.91 22.81 -35.19
N LYS A 854 19.94 23.87 -34.37
CA LYS A 854 20.28 25.24 -34.79
C LYS A 854 21.44 25.84 -34.02
N TRP A 855 21.35 25.87 -32.70
CA TRP A 855 22.27 26.63 -31.84
C TRP A 855 23.47 25.80 -31.46
N ASP A 856 24.67 26.40 -31.48
CA ASP A 856 25.88 25.72 -31.03
C ASP A 856 26.10 25.90 -29.52
N PHE A 857 27.00 25.12 -28.92
CA PHE A 857 27.21 25.10 -27.47
C PHE A 857 27.49 26.49 -26.86
N GLU A 858 28.15 27.39 -27.60
CA GLU A 858 28.46 28.74 -27.12
C GLU A 858 27.22 29.64 -27.00
N ASP A 859 26.17 29.38 -27.79
CA ASP A 859 24.90 30.14 -27.80
C ASP A 859 23.91 29.68 -26.72
N VAL A 860 24.10 28.49 -26.13
CA VAL A 860 23.11 27.90 -25.20
C VAL A 860 23.22 28.51 -23.79
N PRO A 861 22.12 29.07 -23.23
CA PRO A 861 22.09 29.56 -21.85
C PRO A 861 22.42 28.49 -20.83
N ARG A 862 23.27 28.85 -19.85
CA ARG A 862 23.78 27.93 -18.82
C ARG A 862 22.90 27.99 -17.58
N MET A 863 22.30 26.86 -17.19
CA MET A 863 21.45 26.82 -15.99
C MET A 863 22.27 27.01 -14.70
N PRO A 864 21.75 27.74 -13.69
CA PRO A 864 22.48 28.10 -12.46
C PRO A 864 22.50 26.96 -11.43
N LYS A 865 22.91 25.75 -11.86
CA LYS A 865 23.09 24.56 -11.01
C LYS A 865 24.57 24.26 -10.86
N THR A 866 25.08 24.30 -9.63
CA THR A 866 26.53 24.25 -9.32
C THR A 866 27.17 22.96 -9.84
N ARG A 867 26.45 21.82 -9.79
CA ARG A 867 26.94 20.52 -10.31
C ARG A 867 27.36 20.58 -11.79
N TYR A 868 26.65 21.35 -12.62
CA TYR A 868 26.94 21.48 -14.05
C TYR A 868 28.16 22.36 -14.35
N ARG A 869 28.64 23.14 -13.37
CA ARG A 869 29.92 23.83 -13.48
C ARG A 869 31.05 22.79 -13.58
N TYR A 870 31.16 21.91 -12.59
CA TYR A 870 32.22 20.91 -12.50
C TYR A 870 32.17 19.92 -13.65
N MET A 871 30.99 19.42 -14.03
CA MET A 871 30.83 18.56 -15.21
C MET A 871 31.33 19.25 -16.49
N ARG A 872 30.93 20.50 -16.77
CA ARG A 872 31.37 21.25 -17.96
C ARG A 872 32.88 21.53 -17.95
N GLU A 873 33.47 21.77 -16.77
CA GLU A 873 34.92 21.95 -16.58
C GLU A 873 35.71 20.61 -16.63
N TYR A 874 35.01 19.47 -16.59
CA TYR A 874 35.59 18.13 -16.74
C TYR A 874 35.47 17.56 -18.16
N MET A 875 34.32 17.64 -18.84
CA MET A 875 34.06 16.92 -20.11
C MET A 875 35.19 17.01 -21.16
N PRO A 876 35.83 18.18 -21.44
CA PRO A 876 36.90 18.28 -22.44
C PRO A 876 38.19 17.51 -22.10
N LYS A 877 38.28 16.90 -20.92
CA LYS A 877 39.40 16.05 -20.48
C LYS A 877 39.23 14.59 -20.91
N VAL A 878 38.03 14.17 -21.33
CA VAL A 878 37.65 12.75 -21.51
C VAL A 878 36.95 12.42 -22.83
N GLY A 879 36.37 13.40 -23.52
CA GLY A 879 35.73 13.24 -24.83
C GLY A 879 35.42 14.58 -25.48
N THR A 880 35.20 14.62 -26.80
CA THR A 880 34.98 15.90 -27.52
C THR A 880 33.51 16.32 -27.58
N LEU A 881 32.57 15.38 -27.42
CA LEU A 881 31.13 15.61 -27.57
C LEU A 881 30.37 15.76 -26.22
N GLY A 882 31.07 15.68 -25.09
CA GLY A 882 30.46 15.83 -23.76
C GLY A 882 29.77 17.18 -23.48
N HIS A 883 30.16 18.27 -24.17
CA HIS A 883 29.41 19.55 -24.13
C HIS A 883 28.14 19.51 -24.98
N ASP A 884 28.17 18.87 -26.15
CA ASP A 884 26.98 18.65 -26.98
C ASP A 884 25.94 17.79 -26.26
N MET A 885 26.38 16.75 -25.54
CA MET A 885 25.52 15.94 -24.67
C MET A 885 24.81 16.83 -23.64
N MET A 886 25.57 17.57 -22.84
CA MET A 886 25.06 18.34 -21.70
C MET A 886 24.07 19.45 -22.11
N PHE A 887 24.33 20.19 -23.17
CA PHE A 887 23.61 21.45 -23.46
C PHE A 887 22.58 21.33 -24.61
N ARG A 888 22.70 20.30 -25.46
CA ARG A 888 21.99 20.24 -26.74
C ARG A 888 21.22 18.95 -26.98
N SER A 889 21.53 17.84 -26.29
CA SER A 889 20.74 16.62 -26.41
C SER A 889 19.43 16.67 -25.61
N CYS A 890 18.44 15.87 -26.03
CA CYS A 890 17.21 15.53 -25.30
C CYS A 890 16.86 14.06 -25.48
N THR A 891 16.35 13.43 -24.43
CA THR A 891 16.10 11.98 -24.36
C THR A 891 14.67 11.66 -23.91
N ILE A 892 14.20 10.47 -24.26
CA ILE A 892 13.15 9.76 -23.51
C ILE A 892 13.85 8.61 -22.78
N GLN A 893 13.40 8.27 -21.57
CA GLN A 893 13.91 7.15 -20.77
C GLN A 893 12.75 6.44 -20.07
N VAL A 894 12.95 5.16 -19.72
CA VAL A 894 12.04 4.43 -18.84
C VAL A 894 12.83 3.71 -17.74
N ASN A 895 12.28 3.77 -16.52
CA ASN A 895 12.80 3.18 -15.30
C ASN A 895 11.92 1.97 -14.94
N LEU A 896 12.53 0.79 -14.85
CA LEU A 896 11.86 -0.51 -14.66
C LEU A 896 12.51 -1.33 -13.54
N ASP A 897 11.69 -1.98 -12.74
CA ASP A 897 12.07 -2.78 -11.58
C ASP A 897 12.47 -4.22 -11.96
N PHE A 898 13.17 -4.88 -11.04
CA PHE A 898 13.59 -6.27 -11.13
C PHE A 898 13.29 -7.02 -9.81
N GLU A 899 12.90 -8.29 -9.91
CA GLU A 899 12.50 -9.09 -8.73
C GLU A 899 13.68 -9.79 -8.04
N SER A 900 14.79 -9.99 -8.76
CA SER A 900 15.97 -10.72 -8.29
C SER A 900 17.25 -10.27 -9.00
N GLU A 901 18.42 -10.74 -8.54
CA GLU A 901 19.69 -10.54 -9.26
C GLU A 901 19.69 -11.25 -10.62
N GLU A 902 19.08 -12.43 -10.74
CA GLU A 902 18.99 -13.19 -12.00
C GLU A 902 18.10 -12.46 -13.03
N ASP A 903 16.94 -11.97 -12.60
CA ASP A 903 16.05 -11.14 -13.40
C ASP A 903 16.72 -9.81 -13.82
N MET A 904 17.40 -9.13 -12.89
CA MET A 904 18.21 -7.94 -13.18
C MET A 904 19.26 -8.22 -14.25
N VAL A 905 20.06 -9.29 -14.09
CA VAL A 905 21.10 -9.69 -15.06
C VAL A 905 20.49 -9.98 -16.44
N GLN A 906 19.33 -10.63 -16.50
CA GLN A 906 18.66 -10.91 -17.78
C GLN A 906 18.09 -9.64 -18.43
N LYS A 907 17.36 -8.82 -17.69
CA LYS A 907 16.80 -7.53 -18.15
C LYS A 907 17.89 -6.57 -18.62
N PHE A 908 19.02 -6.50 -17.92
CA PHE A 908 20.17 -5.65 -18.27
C PHE A 908 20.83 -6.14 -19.58
N ARG A 909 21.06 -7.45 -19.75
CA ARG A 909 21.62 -8.02 -21.00
C ARG A 909 20.69 -7.81 -22.20
N ILE A 910 19.38 -8.05 -22.04
CA ILE A 910 18.38 -7.77 -23.09
C ILE A 910 18.39 -6.27 -23.44
N GLY A 911 18.36 -5.41 -22.42
CA GLY A 911 18.40 -3.97 -22.56
C GLY A 911 19.60 -3.48 -23.37
N LEU A 912 20.82 -3.84 -22.96
CA LEU A 912 22.05 -3.42 -23.65
C LEU A 912 22.12 -3.92 -25.09
N ALA A 913 21.71 -5.17 -25.35
CA ALA A 913 21.75 -5.73 -26.70
C ALA A 913 20.74 -5.04 -27.63
N LEU A 914 19.52 -4.79 -27.15
CA LEU A 914 18.46 -4.16 -27.94
C LEU A 914 18.45 -2.63 -27.92
N GLN A 915 19.28 -1.96 -27.09
CA GLN A 915 19.26 -0.49 -26.97
C GLN A 915 19.52 0.22 -28.31
N ASN A 916 20.41 -0.33 -29.15
CA ASN A 916 20.63 0.21 -30.50
C ASN A 916 19.43 -0.02 -31.44
N VAL A 917 18.64 -1.08 -31.26
CA VAL A 917 17.41 -1.32 -32.02
C VAL A 917 16.32 -0.33 -31.62
N ALA A 918 16.19 -0.04 -30.31
CA ALA A 918 15.34 1.04 -29.80
C ALA A 918 15.83 2.41 -30.31
N GLY A 919 17.14 2.68 -30.24
CA GLY A 919 17.74 3.90 -30.78
C GLY A 919 17.45 4.13 -32.27
N ALA A 920 17.43 3.05 -33.07
CA ALA A 920 17.04 3.10 -34.48
C ALA A 920 15.54 3.42 -34.70
N LEU A 921 14.65 2.82 -33.90
CA LEU A 921 13.20 3.12 -33.94
C LEU A 921 12.89 4.57 -33.54
N PHE A 922 13.64 5.12 -32.60
CA PHE A 922 13.42 6.45 -32.02
C PHE A 922 14.23 7.57 -32.69
N ALA A 923 15.06 7.27 -33.71
CA ALA A 923 15.98 8.23 -34.31
C ALA A 923 15.28 9.52 -34.78
N ASN A 924 15.62 10.64 -34.12
CA ASN A 924 14.94 11.92 -34.24
C ASN A 924 15.91 13.09 -33.97
N SER A 925 17.14 13.03 -34.49
CA SER A 925 18.10 14.15 -34.41
C SER A 925 19.00 14.27 -35.65
N PRO A 926 18.44 14.58 -36.84
CA PRO A 926 19.19 14.62 -38.09
C PRO A 926 19.90 15.95 -38.40
N PHE A 927 19.76 16.98 -37.57
CA PHE A 927 20.28 18.32 -37.82
C PHE A 927 21.25 18.79 -36.73
N ARG A 928 22.19 19.67 -37.11
CA ARG A 928 23.13 20.38 -36.24
C ARG A 928 23.55 21.69 -36.93
N ASN A 929 23.70 22.78 -36.17
CA ASN A 929 24.20 24.08 -36.64
C ASN A 929 23.46 24.61 -37.90
N GLY A 930 22.15 24.35 -38.03
CA GLY A 930 21.32 24.82 -39.15
C GLY A 930 21.21 23.88 -40.35
N ALA A 931 21.90 22.73 -40.36
CA ALA A 931 22.00 21.84 -41.52
C ALA A 931 21.92 20.34 -41.14
N PRO A 932 21.72 19.43 -42.10
CA PRO A 932 21.83 17.99 -41.89
C PRO A 932 23.20 17.59 -41.32
N SER A 933 23.18 16.79 -40.25
CA SER A 933 24.39 16.37 -39.52
C SER A 933 25.15 15.21 -40.20
N GLY A 934 24.52 14.56 -41.19
CA GLY A 934 24.99 13.30 -41.77
C GLY A 934 24.58 12.05 -40.98
N TYR A 935 23.86 12.23 -39.87
CA TYR A 935 23.33 11.17 -39.00
C TYR A 935 21.80 11.22 -38.94
N LYS A 936 21.16 10.15 -38.48
CA LYS A 936 19.71 10.12 -38.16
C LYS A 936 19.44 10.38 -36.69
N SER A 937 20.32 9.87 -35.82
CA SER A 937 20.45 10.34 -34.44
C SER A 937 21.86 10.86 -34.22
N TRP A 938 22.03 12.18 -34.33
CA TRP A 938 23.25 12.84 -33.85
C TRP A 938 23.43 12.65 -32.35
N ARG A 939 22.34 12.58 -31.58
CA ARG A 939 22.39 12.31 -30.13
C ARG A 939 23.05 10.97 -29.81
N LEU A 940 22.71 9.89 -30.49
CA LEU A 940 23.36 8.59 -30.27
C LEU A 940 24.84 8.62 -30.62
N HIS A 941 25.22 9.35 -31.69
CA HIS A 941 26.64 9.55 -32.01
C HIS A 941 27.36 10.37 -30.92
N VAL A 942 26.75 11.44 -30.40
CA VAL A 942 27.29 12.24 -29.30
C VAL A 942 27.66 11.38 -28.10
N TRP A 943 26.81 10.43 -27.70
CA TRP A 943 27.08 9.52 -26.57
C TRP A 943 28.28 8.57 -26.77
N THR A 944 28.80 8.42 -28.00
CA THR A 944 30.02 7.62 -28.26
C THR A 944 31.33 8.32 -27.88
N ASP A 945 31.32 9.64 -27.64
CA ASP A 945 32.51 10.44 -27.30
C ASP A 945 32.22 11.49 -26.19
N VAL A 946 31.63 11.01 -25.09
CA VAL A 946 31.38 11.81 -23.87
C VAL A 946 32.45 11.57 -22.81
N ASP A 947 32.51 10.35 -22.27
CA ASP A 947 33.50 9.91 -21.27
C ASP A 947 33.57 8.37 -21.27
N PRO A 948 34.69 7.76 -21.70
CA PRO A 948 34.80 6.31 -21.86
C PRO A 948 34.81 5.55 -20.52
N HIS A 949 34.97 6.22 -19.38
CA HIS A 949 34.91 5.56 -18.07
C HIS A 949 33.47 5.26 -17.62
N ARG A 950 32.48 6.05 -18.09
CA ARG A 950 31.10 6.03 -17.55
C ARG A 950 30.00 5.78 -18.58
N CYS A 951 30.31 5.76 -19.87
CA CYS A 951 29.35 5.68 -20.97
C CYS A 951 29.39 4.34 -21.72
N GLY A 952 28.36 4.10 -22.55
CA GLY A 952 28.33 2.99 -23.49
C GLY A 952 27.92 1.63 -22.90
N ARG A 953 28.37 0.56 -23.56
CA ARG A 953 27.72 -0.76 -23.59
C ARG A 953 28.13 -1.78 -22.52
N LEU A 954 28.99 -1.38 -21.58
CA LEU A 954 29.50 -2.19 -20.44
C LEU A 954 29.72 -3.70 -20.77
N PRO A 955 30.72 -4.07 -21.58
CA PRO A 955 30.86 -5.44 -22.11
C PRO A 955 30.86 -6.55 -21.06
N PHE A 956 31.36 -6.28 -19.84
CA PHE A 956 31.39 -7.23 -18.72
C PHE A 956 29.99 -7.66 -18.22
N VAL A 957 28.92 -6.95 -18.59
CA VAL A 957 27.53 -7.36 -18.30
C VAL A 957 27.18 -8.69 -18.99
N PHE A 958 27.85 -9.02 -20.09
CA PHE A 958 27.69 -10.29 -20.82
C PHE A 958 28.57 -11.42 -20.27
N ASP A 959 29.49 -11.15 -19.33
CA ASP A 959 30.32 -12.19 -18.72
C ASP A 959 29.46 -13.11 -17.82
N PRO A 960 29.73 -14.43 -17.75
CA PRO A 960 28.93 -15.37 -16.97
C PRO A 960 28.83 -15.06 -15.47
N GLY A 961 29.78 -14.30 -14.90
CA GLY A 961 29.81 -13.89 -13.49
C GLY A 961 29.21 -12.51 -13.19
N PHE A 962 28.54 -11.86 -14.15
CA PHE A 962 27.92 -10.56 -13.93
C PHE A 962 26.85 -10.60 -12.82
N SER A 963 26.82 -9.55 -12.00
CA SER A 963 26.12 -9.46 -10.70
C SER A 963 26.08 -7.98 -10.25
N PHE A 964 25.30 -7.66 -9.22
CA PHE A 964 25.36 -6.35 -8.54
C PHE A 964 26.77 -6.03 -8.06
N ALA A 965 27.51 -7.03 -7.57
CA ALA A 965 28.89 -6.87 -7.15
C ALA A 965 29.82 -6.49 -8.32
N ALA A 966 29.69 -7.13 -9.48
CA ALA A 966 30.47 -6.77 -10.67
C ALA A 966 30.15 -5.35 -11.17
N TYR A 967 28.88 -4.92 -11.12
CA TYR A 967 28.50 -3.54 -11.44
C TYR A 967 29.06 -2.53 -10.42
N ALA A 968 29.03 -2.87 -9.13
CA ALA A 968 29.56 -2.03 -8.07
C ALA A 968 31.09 -1.86 -8.17
N GLU A 969 31.84 -2.93 -8.46
CA GLU A 969 33.30 -2.85 -8.66
C GLU A 969 33.66 -1.94 -9.85
N TRP A 970 32.95 -2.03 -10.97
CA TRP A 970 33.12 -1.07 -12.07
C TRP A 970 32.80 0.36 -11.62
N ALA A 971 31.66 0.57 -10.97
CA ALA A 971 31.23 1.89 -10.53
C ALA A 971 32.16 2.52 -9.48
N LEU A 972 32.84 1.71 -8.64
CA LEU A 972 33.89 2.18 -7.73
C LEU A 972 35.07 2.82 -8.48
N ASP A 973 35.47 2.29 -9.64
CA ASP A 973 36.58 2.81 -10.43
C ASP A 973 36.20 3.95 -11.39
N VAL A 974 34.90 4.29 -11.52
CA VAL A 974 34.48 5.46 -12.29
C VAL A 974 34.93 6.77 -11.60
N PRO A 975 35.56 7.71 -12.33
CA PRO A 975 35.87 9.05 -11.83
C PRO A 975 34.66 9.82 -11.30
N MET A 976 34.77 10.35 -10.07
CA MET A 976 33.81 11.28 -9.49
C MET A 976 33.97 12.69 -10.08
N TYR A 977 32.85 13.37 -10.38
CA TYR A 977 32.86 14.79 -10.76
C TYR A 977 33.03 15.73 -9.56
N PHE A 978 32.39 15.40 -8.44
CA PHE A 978 32.29 16.27 -7.26
C PHE A 978 31.92 15.46 -6.01
N LEU A 979 32.15 16.08 -4.85
CA LEU A 979 31.69 15.62 -3.54
C LEU A 979 30.69 16.64 -2.97
N TYR A 980 29.62 16.17 -2.30
CA TYR A 980 28.55 17.03 -1.78
C TYR A 980 28.48 16.98 -0.25
N ARG A 981 28.72 18.12 0.42
CA ARG A 981 28.66 18.25 1.90
C ARG A 981 28.04 19.58 2.28
N ASP A 982 27.22 19.58 3.33
CA ASP A 982 26.65 20.78 3.96
C ASP A 982 26.00 21.79 2.99
N GLY A 983 25.38 21.28 1.92
CA GLY A 983 24.71 22.06 0.88
C GLY A 983 25.62 22.53 -0.27
N GLN A 984 26.91 22.18 -0.26
CA GLN A 984 27.91 22.64 -1.22
C GLN A 984 28.52 21.48 -2.02
N TYR A 985 28.85 21.77 -3.29
CA TYR A 985 29.59 20.86 -4.18
C TYR A 985 31.06 21.29 -4.23
N THR A 986 31.97 20.33 -4.12
CA THR A 986 33.43 20.50 -4.23
C THR A 986 33.97 19.66 -5.37
N ASP A 987 34.87 20.22 -6.20
CA ASP A 987 35.58 19.45 -7.24
C ASP A 987 36.52 18.41 -6.58
N VAL A 988 36.52 17.18 -7.08
CA VAL A 988 37.42 16.11 -6.62
C VAL A 988 38.40 15.65 -7.70
N GLY A 989 38.49 16.40 -8.81
CA GLY A 989 39.56 16.29 -9.80
C GLY A 989 39.46 15.09 -10.76
N GLY A 990 38.40 14.29 -10.69
CA GLY A 990 38.30 13.03 -11.43
C GLY A 990 38.87 11.82 -10.69
N GLN A 991 39.06 11.89 -9.38
CA GLN A 991 39.45 10.73 -8.58
C GLN A 991 38.35 9.64 -8.60
N PRO A 992 38.69 8.34 -8.64
CA PRO A 992 37.71 7.26 -8.61
C PRO A 992 37.04 7.17 -7.24
N PHE A 993 35.77 6.74 -7.21
CA PHE A 993 35.04 6.57 -5.95
C PHE A 993 35.73 5.56 -5.01
N ARG A 994 36.50 4.59 -5.52
CA ARG A 994 37.33 3.67 -4.74
C ARG A 994 38.32 4.39 -3.83
N ALA A 995 38.92 5.50 -4.30
CA ALA A 995 39.82 6.31 -3.47
C ALA A 995 39.06 6.98 -2.30
N PHE A 996 37.81 7.37 -2.52
CA PHE A 996 36.94 7.89 -1.46
C PHE A 996 36.50 6.79 -0.48
N PHE A 997 36.08 5.63 -1.01
CA PHE A 997 35.66 4.47 -0.23
C PHE A 997 36.75 3.96 0.73
N GLU A 998 38.01 3.98 0.30
CA GLU A 998 39.16 3.62 1.13
C GLU A 998 39.65 4.75 2.08
N GLY A 999 38.99 5.92 2.10
CA GLY A 999 39.39 7.07 2.90
C GLY A 999 40.66 7.79 2.40
N ARG A 1000 41.06 7.53 1.15
CA ARG A 1000 42.29 8.00 0.50
C ARG A 1000 42.07 9.13 -0.52
N LEU A 1001 40.93 9.82 -0.47
CA LEU A 1001 40.60 10.92 -1.38
C LEU A 1001 41.57 12.10 -1.17
N GLU A 1002 42.29 12.49 -2.22
CA GLU A 1002 43.23 13.61 -2.19
C GLU A 1002 42.46 14.92 -1.91
N GLY A 1003 43.03 15.75 -1.02
CA GLY A 1003 42.35 16.92 -0.44
C GLY A 1003 41.42 16.61 0.74
N HIS A 1004 40.96 15.36 0.88
CA HIS A 1004 40.01 14.93 1.91
C HIS A 1004 40.43 13.60 2.62
N PRO A 1005 41.68 13.47 3.12
CA PRO A 1005 42.16 12.24 3.73
C PRO A 1005 41.37 11.89 5.00
N GLY A 1006 40.99 10.62 5.14
CA GLY A 1006 40.19 10.12 6.27
C GLY A 1006 38.68 10.44 6.18
N LEU A 1007 38.22 11.09 5.10
CA LEU A 1007 36.80 11.24 4.82
C LEU A 1007 36.29 9.99 4.09
N PHE A 1008 35.22 9.39 4.60
CA PHE A 1008 34.56 8.21 4.02
C PHE A 1008 33.21 8.57 3.37
N PRO A 1009 32.75 7.80 2.37
CA PRO A 1009 31.46 8.01 1.73
C PRO A 1009 30.29 7.58 2.62
N THR A 1010 29.16 8.24 2.42
CA THR A 1010 27.84 7.84 2.91
C THR A 1010 27.07 7.12 1.79
N ALA A 1011 25.95 6.47 2.13
CA ALA A 1011 25.03 5.94 1.12
C ALA A 1011 24.55 7.03 0.14
N ALA A 1012 24.34 8.27 0.60
CA ALA A 1012 23.94 9.38 -0.25
C ALA A 1012 25.06 9.83 -1.23
N ASP A 1013 26.34 9.62 -0.90
CA ASP A 1013 27.45 9.85 -1.84
C ASP A 1013 27.47 8.78 -2.94
N TRP A 1014 27.19 7.53 -2.58
CA TRP A 1014 27.10 6.42 -3.52
C TRP A 1014 25.91 6.57 -4.46
N ASP A 1015 24.72 6.89 -3.92
CA ASP A 1015 23.52 7.20 -4.71
C ASP A 1015 23.78 8.36 -5.67
N LEU A 1016 24.42 9.43 -5.18
CA LEU A 1016 24.82 10.59 -6.01
C LEU A 1016 25.81 10.20 -7.10
N HIS A 1017 26.85 9.41 -6.79
CA HIS A 1017 27.84 8.92 -7.76
C HIS A 1017 27.20 8.08 -8.85
N LEU A 1018 26.27 7.19 -8.51
CA LEU A 1018 25.49 6.41 -9.49
C LEU A 1018 24.61 7.30 -10.38
N THR A 1019 24.15 8.48 -9.93
CA THR A 1019 23.49 9.44 -10.87
C THR A 1019 24.46 10.04 -11.89
N THR A 1020 25.77 9.90 -11.71
CA THR A 1020 26.81 10.41 -12.61
C THR A 1020 27.42 9.38 -13.56
N VAL A 1021 27.00 8.10 -13.51
CA VAL A 1021 27.33 7.14 -14.58
C VAL A 1021 26.27 7.21 -15.68
N PHE A 1022 26.65 7.04 -16.95
CA PHE A 1022 25.75 7.20 -18.11
C PHE A 1022 25.90 6.09 -19.19
N PRO A 1023 25.89 4.80 -18.81
CA PRO A 1023 25.87 3.69 -19.78
C PRO A 1023 24.55 3.62 -20.57
N ASP A 1024 24.53 2.85 -21.67
CA ASP A 1024 23.38 2.70 -22.57
C ASP A 1024 22.14 2.11 -21.86
N VAL A 1025 22.36 1.29 -20.83
CA VAL A 1025 21.39 0.92 -19.80
C VAL A 1025 22.06 1.13 -18.45
N ARG A 1026 21.41 1.87 -17.54
CA ARG A 1026 21.97 2.18 -16.21
C ARG A 1026 21.27 1.36 -15.14
N LEU A 1027 22.05 0.81 -14.22
CA LEU A 1027 21.54 0.06 -13.08
C LEU A 1027 21.64 0.92 -11.81
N LYS A 1028 20.52 1.02 -11.10
CA LYS A 1028 20.31 1.60 -9.77
C LYS A 1028 19.33 0.65 -9.02
N GLN A 1029 18.58 1.13 -8.04
CA GLN A 1029 17.45 0.37 -7.45
C GLN A 1029 16.43 -0.13 -8.51
N PHE A 1030 16.45 0.46 -9.71
CA PHE A 1030 15.77 0.06 -10.93
C PHE A 1030 16.75 0.10 -12.12
N LEU A 1031 16.39 -0.53 -13.25
CA LEU A 1031 17.08 -0.39 -14.54
C LEU A 1031 16.51 0.79 -15.34
N GLU A 1032 17.38 1.62 -15.90
CA GLU A 1032 17.03 2.74 -16.77
C GLU A 1032 17.41 2.43 -18.22
N MET A 1033 16.45 2.54 -19.15
CA MET A 1033 16.68 2.38 -20.58
C MET A 1033 16.87 3.76 -21.23
N ARG A 1034 18.07 4.03 -21.76
CA ARG A 1034 18.54 5.40 -22.06
C ARG A 1034 18.78 5.69 -23.55
N GLY A 1035 18.42 4.77 -24.45
CA GLY A 1035 18.74 4.88 -25.88
C GLY A 1035 17.94 5.89 -26.70
N ALA A 1036 16.73 6.26 -26.29
CA ALA A 1036 15.78 6.96 -27.16
C ALA A 1036 15.98 8.49 -27.23
N ASP A 1037 15.95 9.04 -28.44
CA ASP A 1037 15.90 10.49 -28.68
C ASP A 1037 14.57 11.09 -28.16
N GLY A 1038 14.61 12.36 -27.75
CA GLY A 1038 13.42 13.17 -27.45
C GLY A 1038 12.41 13.15 -28.60
N GLY A 1039 11.11 13.02 -28.30
CA GLY A 1039 10.03 12.82 -29.28
C GLY A 1039 8.65 13.25 -28.77
N SER A 1040 7.62 13.11 -29.60
CA SER A 1040 6.24 13.52 -29.27
C SER A 1040 5.58 12.60 -28.24
N TRP A 1041 4.37 12.93 -27.78
CA TRP A 1041 3.63 12.17 -26.76
C TRP A 1041 3.46 10.68 -27.11
N GLU A 1042 3.28 10.36 -28.39
CA GLU A 1042 3.22 8.99 -28.91
C GLU A 1042 4.54 8.26 -28.65
N PHE A 1043 5.69 8.88 -28.92
CA PHE A 1043 7.00 8.28 -28.65
C PHE A 1043 7.31 8.20 -27.15
N ILE A 1044 6.95 9.23 -26.37
CA ILE A 1044 7.13 9.24 -24.91
C ILE A 1044 6.33 8.11 -24.25
N THR A 1045 5.16 7.76 -24.78
CA THR A 1045 4.35 6.63 -24.30
C THR A 1045 4.74 5.29 -24.93
N ALA A 1046 5.32 5.28 -26.13
CA ALA A 1046 5.77 4.06 -26.80
C ALA A 1046 7.09 3.49 -26.24
N LEU A 1047 8.01 4.32 -25.74
CA LEU A 1047 9.26 3.80 -25.14
C LEU A 1047 9.00 2.91 -23.91
N PRO A 1048 8.23 3.34 -22.89
CA PRO A 1048 7.91 2.47 -21.77
C PRO A 1048 7.09 1.26 -22.22
N ALA A 1049 6.19 1.41 -23.21
CA ALA A 1049 5.45 0.28 -23.77
C ALA A 1049 6.35 -0.78 -24.41
N LEU A 1050 7.38 -0.37 -25.16
CA LEU A 1050 8.36 -1.26 -25.79
C LEU A 1050 9.10 -2.10 -24.74
N TRP A 1051 9.62 -1.45 -23.70
CA TRP A 1051 10.42 -2.16 -22.68
C TRP A 1051 9.58 -2.94 -21.68
N VAL A 1052 8.41 -2.45 -21.26
CA VAL A 1052 7.44 -3.21 -20.44
C VAL A 1052 6.97 -4.46 -21.19
N GLY A 1053 6.66 -4.32 -22.48
CA GLY A 1053 6.28 -5.46 -23.33
C GLY A 1053 7.39 -6.50 -23.51
N LEU A 1054 8.67 -6.11 -23.41
CA LEU A 1054 9.81 -7.02 -23.52
C LEU A 1054 10.23 -7.65 -22.18
N LEU A 1055 9.97 -6.98 -21.05
CA LEU A 1055 10.63 -7.28 -19.77
C LEU A 1055 9.68 -7.54 -18.58
N TYR A 1056 8.36 -7.28 -18.71
CA TYR A 1056 7.37 -7.53 -17.63
C TYR A 1056 6.39 -8.69 -17.97
N ASP A 1057 6.67 -9.48 -19.01
CA ASP A 1057 6.11 -10.82 -19.18
C ASP A 1057 7.25 -11.82 -19.35
N ALA A 1058 7.27 -12.88 -18.54
CA ALA A 1058 8.34 -13.87 -18.56
C ALA A 1058 8.45 -14.61 -19.91
N GLY A 1059 7.34 -14.77 -20.63
CA GLY A 1059 7.32 -15.36 -21.97
C GLY A 1059 7.95 -14.46 -23.02
N ALA A 1060 7.67 -13.15 -22.97
CA ALA A 1060 8.28 -12.13 -23.80
C ALA A 1060 9.77 -11.93 -23.46
N GLN A 1061 10.12 -11.88 -22.18
CA GLN A 1061 11.50 -11.76 -21.68
C GLN A 1061 12.37 -12.94 -22.13
N ALA A 1062 11.85 -14.18 -22.06
CA ALA A 1062 12.53 -15.35 -22.60
C ALA A 1062 12.70 -15.30 -24.14
N GLN A 1063 11.70 -14.80 -24.89
CA GLN A 1063 11.81 -14.60 -26.34
C GLN A 1063 12.81 -13.48 -26.69
N ALA A 1064 12.86 -12.40 -25.91
CA ALA A 1064 13.79 -11.29 -26.08
C ALA A 1064 15.24 -11.71 -25.78
N ALA A 1065 15.46 -12.49 -24.72
CA ALA A 1065 16.74 -13.13 -24.44
C ALA A 1065 17.16 -14.06 -25.61
N ALA A 1066 16.26 -14.90 -26.11
CA ALA A 1066 16.53 -15.79 -27.24
C ALA A 1066 16.84 -15.04 -28.56
N LEU A 1067 16.28 -13.84 -28.77
CA LEU A 1067 16.55 -12.99 -29.94
C LEU A 1067 18.00 -12.46 -29.95
N VAL A 1068 18.63 -12.30 -28.78
CA VAL A 1068 19.99 -11.74 -28.62
C VAL A 1068 21.04 -12.74 -28.12
N ALA A 1069 20.66 -13.99 -27.86
CA ALA A 1069 21.50 -15.00 -27.19
C ALA A 1069 22.80 -15.37 -27.95
N ASP A 1070 22.87 -15.15 -29.26
CA ASP A 1070 24.04 -15.42 -30.09
C ASP A 1070 24.73 -14.13 -30.60
N TRP A 1071 24.38 -12.96 -30.08
CA TRP A 1071 24.95 -11.68 -30.53
C TRP A 1071 26.36 -11.48 -29.95
N THR A 1072 27.32 -11.23 -30.83
CA THR A 1072 28.73 -11.11 -30.45
C THR A 1072 29.11 -9.68 -30.03
N PRO A 1073 30.16 -9.50 -29.21
CA PRO A 1073 30.66 -8.17 -28.87
C PRO A 1073 31.08 -7.31 -30.09
N ALA A 1074 31.44 -7.92 -31.22
CA ALA A 1074 31.78 -7.21 -32.46
C ALA A 1074 30.52 -6.75 -33.24
N GLU A 1075 29.45 -7.55 -33.25
CA GLU A 1075 28.16 -7.16 -33.84
C GLU A 1075 27.52 -6.00 -33.07
N LEU A 1076 27.59 -6.01 -31.74
CA LEU A 1076 27.16 -4.89 -30.89
C LEU A 1076 27.96 -3.60 -31.14
N GLU A 1077 29.24 -3.72 -31.48
CA GLU A 1077 30.10 -2.58 -31.83
C GLU A 1077 29.78 -2.01 -33.21
N ALA A 1078 29.56 -2.88 -34.20
CA ALA A 1078 29.10 -2.48 -35.53
C ALA A 1078 27.73 -1.79 -35.47
N LEU A 1079 26.79 -2.30 -34.66
CA LEU A 1079 25.51 -1.63 -34.40
C LEU A 1079 25.72 -0.23 -33.81
N GLN A 1080 26.56 -0.08 -32.78
CA GLN A 1080 26.83 1.23 -32.16
C GLN A 1080 27.45 2.24 -33.14
N ALA A 1081 28.23 1.78 -34.12
CA ALA A 1081 28.81 2.63 -35.17
C ALA A 1081 27.83 3.01 -36.28
N ASP A 1082 27.01 2.07 -36.78
CA ASP A 1082 26.15 2.31 -37.95
C ASP A 1082 24.74 2.81 -37.59
N VAL A 1083 24.15 2.43 -36.46
CA VAL A 1083 22.79 2.85 -36.05
C VAL A 1083 22.63 4.37 -35.93
N PRO A 1084 23.53 5.14 -35.31
CA PRO A 1084 23.38 6.60 -35.25
C PRO A 1084 23.25 7.23 -36.65
N ARG A 1085 23.90 6.62 -37.65
CA ARG A 1085 24.01 7.13 -39.03
C ARG A 1085 22.92 6.62 -39.95
N LEU A 1086 22.52 5.35 -39.83
CA LEU A 1086 21.60 4.65 -40.74
C LEU A 1086 20.26 4.27 -40.11
N ALA A 1087 20.16 4.28 -38.78
CA ALA A 1087 19.04 3.79 -37.99
C ALA A 1087 18.56 2.40 -38.46
N LEU A 1088 17.29 2.26 -38.88
CA LEU A 1088 16.71 0.99 -39.29
C LEU A 1088 17.41 0.36 -40.51
N GLN A 1089 18.07 1.16 -41.35
CA GLN A 1089 18.84 0.70 -42.51
C GLN A 1089 20.30 0.35 -42.17
N ALA A 1090 20.69 0.36 -40.89
CA ALA A 1090 21.97 -0.20 -40.48
C ALA A 1090 21.99 -1.71 -40.83
N PRO A 1091 23.06 -2.21 -41.48
CA PRO A 1091 23.15 -3.63 -41.85
C PRO A 1091 23.34 -4.49 -40.60
N PHE A 1092 22.64 -5.64 -40.55
CA PHE A 1092 22.79 -6.60 -39.46
C PHE A 1092 22.62 -8.03 -39.97
N ARG A 1093 23.71 -8.82 -39.92
CA ARG A 1093 23.79 -10.17 -40.49
C ARG A 1093 23.34 -10.19 -41.96
N ASP A 1094 22.38 -11.06 -42.31
CA ASP A 1094 21.83 -11.19 -43.67
C ASP A 1094 20.76 -10.14 -44.02
N GLY A 1095 20.49 -9.18 -43.14
CA GLY A 1095 19.45 -8.15 -43.29
C GLY A 1095 19.83 -6.81 -42.65
N THR A 1096 18.88 -6.18 -41.98
CA THR A 1096 18.99 -4.84 -41.38
C THR A 1096 18.45 -4.78 -39.96
N VAL A 1097 18.70 -3.67 -39.27
CA VAL A 1097 18.10 -3.39 -37.96
C VAL A 1097 16.56 -3.32 -38.03
N GLN A 1098 15.97 -2.97 -39.18
CA GLN A 1098 14.52 -3.07 -39.42
C GLN A 1098 13.99 -4.50 -39.20
N ASP A 1099 14.71 -5.51 -39.70
CA ASP A 1099 14.35 -6.93 -39.55
C ASP A 1099 14.48 -7.43 -38.10
N VAL A 1100 15.27 -6.74 -37.27
CA VAL A 1100 15.33 -6.98 -35.81
C VAL A 1100 14.20 -6.25 -35.10
N ALA A 1101 13.98 -4.97 -35.44
CA ALA A 1101 12.95 -4.12 -34.84
C ALA A 1101 11.54 -4.71 -35.00
N LEU A 1102 11.19 -5.24 -36.17
CA LEU A 1102 9.91 -5.92 -36.41
C LEU A 1102 9.72 -7.16 -35.52
N ARG A 1103 10.79 -7.91 -35.23
CA ARG A 1103 10.76 -9.06 -34.30
C ARG A 1103 10.67 -8.61 -32.84
N MET A 1104 11.45 -7.61 -32.46
CA MET A 1104 11.44 -7.00 -31.13
C MET A 1104 10.04 -6.46 -30.79
N LEU A 1105 9.41 -5.72 -31.70
CA LEU A 1105 8.05 -5.21 -31.54
C LEU A 1105 7.00 -6.32 -31.48
N ASN A 1106 7.14 -7.41 -32.25
CA ASN A 1106 6.21 -8.54 -32.15
C ASN A 1106 6.29 -9.26 -30.79
N ILE A 1107 7.49 -9.35 -30.19
CA ILE A 1107 7.67 -9.88 -28.83
C ILE A 1107 7.06 -8.90 -27.81
N ALA A 1108 7.37 -7.60 -27.93
CA ALA A 1108 6.86 -6.56 -27.04
C ALA A 1108 5.32 -6.52 -27.01
N ARG A 1109 4.70 -6.55 -28.20
CA ARG A 1109 3.24 -6.56 -28.37
C ARG A 1109 2.60 -7.75 -27.68
N ARG A 1110 3.20 -8.94 -27.77
CA ARG A 1110 2.73 -10.15 -27.07
C ARG A 1110 2.85 -10.05 -25.55
N GLY A 1111 3.89 -9.41 -25.01
CA GLY A 1111 4.01 -9.18 -23.57
C GLY A 1111 2.94 -8.22 -23.03
N LEU A 1112 2.61 -7.17 -23.78
CA LEU A 1112 1.50 -6.27 -23.45
C LEU A 1112 0.13 -6.95 -23.58
N GLU A 1113 -0.06 -7.80 -24.58
CA GLU A 1113 -1.25 -8.67 -24.71
C GLU A 1113 -1.36 -9.66 -23.53
N ALA A 1114 -0.24 -10.25 -23.08
CA ALA A 1114 -0.19 -11.17 -21.95
C ALA A 1114 -0.51 -10.50 -20.61
N ARG A 1115 -0.08 -9.25 -20.40
CA ARG A 1115 -0.51 -8.40 -19.28
C ARG A 1115 -2.03 -8.14 -19.28
N GLY A 1116 -2.68 -8.22 -20.43
CA GLY A 1116 -4.15 -8.22 -20.56
C GLY A 1116 -4.82 -6.86 -20.29
N LEU A 1117 -4.06 -5.76 -20.34
CA LEU A 1117 -4.53 -4.42 -19.95
C LEU A 1117 -5.04 -3.55 -21.12
N GLY A 1118 -4.78 -3.91 -22.38
CA GLY A 1118 -5.10 -3.07 -23.54
C GLY A 1118 -4.03 -2.00 -23.85
N GLU A 1119 -2.80 -2.26 -23.40
CA GLU A 1119 -1.63 -1.38 -23.50
C GLU A 1119 -0.93 -1.46 -24.87
N GLU A 1120 -1.16 -2.54 -25.64
CA GLU A 1120 -0.49 -2.84 -26.90
C GLU A 1120 -0.60 -1.73 -27.96
N ARG A 1121 -1.66 -0.92 -27.91
CA ARG A 1121 -1.87 0.26 -28.75
C ARG A 1121 -0.77 1.33 -28.68
N TYR A 1122 0.03 1.36 -27.61
CA TYR A 1122 1.13 2.32 -27.49
C TYR A 1122 2.33 1.96 -28.39
N LEU A 1123 2.38 0.74 -28.93
CA LEU A 1123 3.38 0.35 -29.91
C LEU A 1123 3.02 0.76 -31.35
N ASP A 1124 1.77 1.16 -31.63
CA ASP A 1124 1.27 1.40 -32.99
C ASP A 1124 2.11 2.45 -33.77
N VAL A 1125 2.69 3.44 -33.08
CA VAL A 1125 3.60 4.43 -33.69
C VAL A 1125 4.96 3.83 -34.08
N LEU A 1126 5.45 2.85 -33.32
CA LEU A 1126 6.72 2.16 -33.59
C LEU A 1126 6.55 1.08 -34.66
N ASP A 1127 5.42 0.37 -34.65
CA ASP A 1127 5.06 -0.56 -35.73
C ASP A 1127 4.99 0.19 -37.08
N ALA A 1128 4.33 1.36 -37.13
CA ALA A 1128 4.30 2.18 -38.35
C ALA A 1128 5.70 2.65 -38.83
N VAL A 1129 6.64 2.87 -37.90
CA VAL A 1129 8.05 3.20 -38.21
C VAL A 1129 8.83 1.96 -38.67
N ALA A 1130 8.61 0.80 -38.04
CA ALA A 1130 9.29 -0.45 -38.37
C ALA A 1130 8.79 -1.07 -39.68
N GLU A 1131 7.49 -1.02 -39.97
CA GLU A 1131 6.89 -1.54 -41.21
C GLU A 1131 7.30 -0.69 -42.42
N SER A 1132 7.29 0.64 -42.27
CA SER A 1132 7.72 1.54 -43.35
C SER A 1132 9.25 1.61 -43.50
N GLY A 1133 9.99 1.37 -42.42
CA GLY A 1133 11.42 1.63 -42.33
C GLY A 1133 11.78 3.13 -42.25
N VAL A 1134 10.80 4.03 -42.29
CA VAL A 1134 11.01 5.48 -42.36
C VAL A 1134 10.96 6.07 -40.95
N THR A 1135 12.14 6.35 -40.40
CA THR A 1135 12.27 6.96 -39.06
C THR A 1135 11.76 8.40 -39.04
N ARG A 1136 11.59 8.96 -37.85
CA ARG A 1136 11.21 10.37 -37.71
C ARG A 1136 12.29 11.29 -38.29
N ALA A 1137 13.57 10.97 -38.10
CA ALA A 1137 14.70 11.63 -38.75
C ALA A 1137 14.65 11.57 -40.29
N ASP A 1138 14.23 10.45 -40.89
CA ASP A 1138 14.05 10.36 -42.35
C ASP A 1138 12.96 11.32 -42.86
N ARG A 1139 11.83 11.42 -42.16
CA ARG A 1139 10.76 12.38 -42.52
C ARG A 1139 11.23 13.83 -42.43
N LEU A 1140 11.98 14.16 -41.38
CA LEU A 1140 12.56 15.50 -41.21
C LEU A 1140 13.56 15.84 -42.32
N LEU A 1141 14.43 14.90 -42.70
CA LEU A 1141 15.36 15.07 -43.83
C LEU A 1141 14.62 15.20 -45.17
N GLN A 1142 13.56 14.42 -45.39
CA GLN A 1142 12.71 14.52 -46.57
C GLN A 1142 12.08 15.92 -46.67
N LEU A 1143 11.46 16.41 -45.59
CA LEU A 1143 10.86 17.75 -45.54
C LEU A 1143 11.89 18.87 -45.74
N TYR A 1144 13.11 18.70 -45.21
CA TYR A 1144 14.22 19.63 -45.43
C TYR A 1144 14.60 19.74 -46.91
N ASP A 1145 14.71 18.61 -47.63
CA ASP A 1145 15.04 18.60 -49.06
C ASP A 1145 13.86 18.95 -49.99
N SER A 1146 12.61 18.80 -49.55
CA SER A 1146 11.40 19.16 -50.31
C SER A 1146 10.78 20.51 -49.90
N GLU A 1147 9.92 20.49 -48.90
CA GLU A 1147 8.96 21.57 -48.59
C GLU A 1147 9.62 22.76 -47.90
N TRP A 1148 10.63 22.50 -47.06
CA TRP A 1148 11.34 23.52 -46.30
C TRP A 1148 12.46 24.21 -47.09
N SER A 1149 12.65 23.85 -48.36
CA SER A 1149 13.61 24.49 -49.27
C SER A 1149 15.05 24.58 -48.71
N ARG A 1150 15.48 23.52 -48.00
CA ARG A 1150 16.77 23.41 -47.30
C ARG A 1150 16.99 24.44 -46.17
N SER A 1151 15.91 24.85 -45.52
CA SER A 1151 15.93 25.56 -44.24
C SER A 1151 15.44 24.65 -43.11
N ILE A 1152 15.95 24.86 -41.89
CA ILE A 1152 15.39 24.24 -40.68
C ILE A 1152 14.39 25.15 -39.94
N GLU A 1153 14.24 26.41 -40.36
CA GLU A 1153 13.34 27.37 -39.67
C GLU A 1153 11.88 26.89 -39.55
N PRO A 1154 11.31 26.10 -40.50
CA PRO A 1154 9.98 25.52 -40.35
C PRO A 1154 9.77 24.64 -39.11
N LEU A 1155 10.82 24.06 -38.49
CA LEU A 1155 10.73 23.35 -37.21
C LEU A 1155 10.11 24.20 -36.09
N TYR A 1156 10.27 25.52 -36.17
CA TYR A 1156 9.81 26.47 -35.16
C TYR A 1156 8.43 27.07 -35.49
N THR A 1157 7.87 26.85 -36.70
CA THR A 1157 6.61 27.51 -37.13
C THR A 1157 5.36 26.74 -36.69
N PRO A 1158 4.23 27.42 -36.40
CA PRO A 1158 3.02 26.77 -35.89
C PRO A 1158 2.45 25.66 -36.78
N GLU A 1159 2.62 25.75 -38.10
CA GLU A 1159 2.09 24.76 -39.05
C GLU A 1159 2.72 23.38 -38.84
N HIS A 1160 4.01 23.33 -38.49
CA HIS A 1160 4.77 22.10 -38.28
C HIS A 1160 4.81 21.64 -36.81
N ARG A 1161 4.13 22.36 -35.90
CA ARG A 1161 4.01 21.98 -34.48
C ARG A 1161 3.05 20.81 -34.24
N VAL A 1162 2.22 20.42 -35.21
CA VAL A 1162 1.37 19.22 -35.07
C VAL A 1162 2.21 17.94 -35.01
N ASP A 1163 3.30 17.86 -35.78
CA ASP A 1163 4.28 16.77 -35.66
C ASP A 1163 5.35 17.04 -34.59
N ASN A 1164 5.78 18.30 -34.39
CA ASN A 1164 7.00 18.64 -33.62
C ASN A 1164 6.81 19.37 -32.28
N GLY A 1165 5.59 19.80 -31.95
CA GLY A 1165 5.26 20.53 -30.73
C GLY A 1165 4.71 19.65 -29.60
N LEU A 1166 4.39 20.29 -28.47
CA LEU A 1166 3.99 19.64 -27.21
C LEU A 1166 2.72 18.75 -27.28
N CYS A 1167 1.79 19.02 -28.20
CA CYS A 1167 0.50 18.32 -28.40
C CYS A 1167 -0.15 18.75 -29.73
#